data_AF-A0A958X8R0-F1
#
_entry.id   AF-A0A958X8R0-F1
#
_cell.length_a   1.000
_cell.length_b   1.000
_cell.length_c   1.000
_cell.angle_alpha   90.00
_cell.angle_beta   90.00
_cell.angle_gamma   90.00
#
_symmetry.space_group_name_H-M   'P 1'
#
loop_
_entity.id
_entity.type
_entity.pdbx_description
1 polymer ?
#
loop_
_entity_poly.entity_id
_entity_poly.type
_entity_poly.pdbx_seq_one_letter_code
_entity_poly.pdbx_strand_id
1 'polypeptide(L)'
;MKKSTLAIAVFCLYASILSSQTSNYFKPVAEGTISLRNGVMTRSYFPEKYQVFQLDYESAKNVLNAAPWEFTQAAREQKCLLSIPLADGTAEVFSIWRTAIMEPELAAQRPDIGTFAGRSVSNPARTVRVMYSPRGFRAMILQPDLGVAYVEPYAWGQDEYYISYDRADLPRQNPAKLGDGWLKDGTTAEPVPVEPYTPPSEERGVVIDPVQLKVYRYVAAATGEFGEDHGGTKDLVFAAIVDYTDRVNAIFERDVNIRLQLIAASQNVAFINPGSDPYSGQTVFDWAGQNQAVLNQYCNFNSHDIGHVYARYLGIGGAIGVSMGLGIVCGNNKGGGCSAGNGNGDYGDYFVGVIGQEVGHQLNGGHTWNRCGGGAGRHGNSAFEPGSGSTIMSYAGACGSDNVQGGADLYFHSGSVEEFYKFYTFGTGGNCGSSVTTGNFPPEVTLPYEDNFFIPILTPFEVNGSATDPDGDVLSYVWEEVDTGPEVPLGTESANSAIFRTYPSGAATNRYFPRLSTILNNGVYNAEILPEYTRDVTLRLIARDNLPGGGGVGWKDVAFKAWGEAGPFLVTAPNTASANWKIGEYVNVTWDVAKTDQAPVNCKNVNIRLSIDGGLTYPYTLASGVDNDGGQYVQVPDLPTSKARVRIDAADNIFFDVSNANFSIQQPTQPTLTFGLSNDAGQICLPDAFGTEILTAGSLGFSDPVTLSLDGNLPTGATATFDKTNLMPGENAFLTVDMNNVTEEGIFSFDVVATPAGGTPLVRTITLNLVSNDFSGLALQIPADGSDNQLLTQVLHWNAVPDAETYDVEFSKNPSFTNVLASKTDTPIDSFKIPFLLEKGTAYYWRVRPRNECGPRDWSGPNFFSTFAENCQSFTANDLPKNITANGTPTIETKITVNAGGIISDINVGQLKGYHEFFKDLEVHLVSPQGVEVLLFGEKCGNYNGFYNFGLSDDAPSAFPCPPANNGQIYRPQNDLSPFYGLDNTGTWTLRVKDNVLGAGGTIQNFKLEFCATASVSPPYLVNNNPLSIPTGTNALITQDLLLAEDANNTHAQLVFTLLTVPENGFLDRIGFGTLHPGDQFTQASLDAGEIRFFDYGSSSEPDGFRFTVSDGEGGFLGTPKFVILPQGVGTHSPGDNALDFSLFPNPASDAVWVVPGQVVDANTRISVFNASGQLIETVVFAAGADRIQLRTPGWARGLYLVRLESEKGTGVKKLILK
;
A
#
# COMPACT_ATOMS: atom_id res chain seq x y z
N MET A 1 -51.42 46.52 -7.50
CA MET A 1 -51.18 45.83 -8.79
C MET A 1 -49.80 46.08 -9.43
N LYS A 2 -48.90 46.94 -8.91
CA LYS A 2 -47.56 47.17 -9.52
C LYS A 2 -46.38 46.46 -8.82
N LYS A 3 -46.56 45.87 -7.63
CA LYS A 3 -45.47 45.17 -6.90
C LYS A 3 -45.42 43.66 -7.16
N SER A 4 -46.54 43.02 -7.45
CA SER A 4 -46.62 41.58 -7.75
C SER A 4 -46.12 41.25 -9.17
N THR A 5 -46.32 42.13 -10.15
CA THR A 5 -45.83 41.95 -11.53
C THR A 5 -44.31 42.12 -11.64
N LEU A 6 -43.70 42.95 -10.78
CA LEU A 6 -42.24 43.15 -10.75
C LEU A 6 -41.54 41.97 -10.06
N ALA A 7 -42.15 41.39 -9.03
CA ALA A 7 -41.62 40.20 -8.37
C ALA A 7 -41.67 38.96 -9.27
N ILE A 8 -42.74 38.79 -10.05
CA ILE A 8 -42.85 37.68 -11.03
C ILE A 8 -41.90 37.92 -12.21
N ALA A 9 -41.72 39.15 -12.70
CA ALA A 9 -40.74 39.45 -13.74
C ALA A 9 -39.29 39.22 -13.26
N VAL A 10 -38.95 39.60 -12.03
CA VAL A 10 -37.62 39.36 -11.44
C VAL A 10 -37.40 37.88 -11.12
N PHE A 11 -38.43 37.13 -10.70
CA PHE A 11 -38.31 35.69 -10.49
C PHE A 11 -38.23 34.90 -11.81
N CYS A 12 -38.92 35.34 -12.87
CA CYS A 12 -38.75 34.79 -14.22
C CYS A 12 -37.40 35.16 -14.85
N LEU A 13 -36.84 36.34 -14.55
CA LEU A 13 -35.47 36.73 -14.95
C LEU A 13 -34.41 35.95 -14.15
N TYR A 14 -34.61 35.67 -12.86
CA TYR A 14 -33.70 34.80 -12.08
C TYR A 14 -33.80 33.32 -12.48
N ALA A 15 -35.00 32.83 -12.81
CA ALA A 15 -35.19 31.46 -13.30
C ALA A 15 -34.61 31.25 -14.71
N SER A 16 -34.61 32.28 -15.57
CA SER A 16 -33.98 32.20 -16.91
C SER A 16 -32.46 32.41 -16.90
N ILE A 17 -31.89 32.98 -15.84
CA ILE A 17 -30.42 33.07 -15.65
C ILE A 17 -29.85 31.78 -15.02
N LEU A 18 -30.63 31.07 -14.19
CA LEU A 18 -30.22 29.75 -13.65
C LEU A 18 -30.48 28.59 -14.63
N SER A 19 -31.37 28.74 -15.61
CA SER A 19 -31.57 27.74 -16.66
C SER A 19 -30.68 27.94 -17.90
N SER A 20 -29.73 28.88 -17.88
CA SER A 20 -28.92 29.26 -19.06
C SER A 20 -27.50 28.68 -19.10
N GLN A 21 -27.09 27.82 -18.17
CA GLN A 21 -25.69 27.34 -18.10
C GLN A 21 -25.45 25.90 -18.60
N THR A 22 -26.47 25.19 -19.09
CA THR A 22 -26.28 23.86 -19.72
C THR A 22 -27.04 23.80 -21.04
N SER A 23 -26.44 24.34 -22.10
CA SER A 23 -27.00 24.26 -23.45
C SER A 23 -26.56 22.96 -24.11
N ASN A 24 -27.50 22.11 -24.54
CA ASN A 24 -27.18 20.93 -25.33
C ASN A 24 -26.96 21.35 -26.80
N TYR A 25 -25.72 21.25 -27.28
CA TYR A 25 -25.33 21.62 -28.64
C TYR A 25 -25.48 20.47 -29.65
N PHE A 26 -25.64 19.24 -29.17
CA PHE A 26 -25.82 18.04 -29.98
C PHE A 26 -27.29 17.64 -30.04
N LYS A 27 -27.86 17.60 -31.24
CA LYS A 27 -29.24 17.18 -31.48
C LYS A 27 -29.26 15.81 -32.16
N PRO A 28 -29.88 14.78 -31.57
CA PRO A 28 -30.00 13.48 -32.23
C PRO A 28 -30.70 13.62 -33.58
N VAL A 29 -30.19 12.93 -34.61
CA VAL A 29 -30.77 12.91 -35.96
C VAL A 29 -30.82 11.48 -36.50
N ALA A 30 -31.86 11.17 -37.27
CA ALA A 30 -31.96 9.86 -37.92
C ALA A 30 -30.97 9.79 -39.10
N GLU A 31 -30.19 8.72 -39.18
CA GLU A 31 -29.14 8.58 -40.19
C GLU A 31 -29.66 8.76 -41.63
N GLY A 32 -30.85 8.23 -41.93
CA GLY A 32 -31.49 8.39 -43.26
C GLY A 32 -31.88 9.83 -43.64
N THR A 33 -31.69 10.80 -42.75
CA THR A 33 -31.97 12.23 -43.00
C THR A 33 -30.71 13.06 -43.25
N ILE A 34 -29.52 12.46 -43.16
CA ILE A 34 -28.24 13.14 -43.38
C ILE A 34 -28.08 13.52 -44.86
N SER A 35 -27.69 14.77 -45.12
CA SER A 35 -27.30 15.23 -46.45
C SER A 35 -25.92 15.88 -46.39
N LEU A 36 -24.93 15.21 -46.97
CA LEU A 36 -23.55 15.70 -46.99
C LEU A 36 -23.32 16.67 -48.15
N ARG A 37 -22.51 17.72 -47.91
CA ARG A 37 -22.09 18.68 -48.94
C ARG A 37 -21.11 18.02 -49.91
N ASN A 38 -21.05 18.50 -51.15
CA ASN A 38 -20.08 18.01 -52.15
C ASN A 38 -18.63 18.27 -51.68
N GLY A 39 -17.76 17.27 -51.82
CA GLY A 39 -16.32 17.39 -51.50
C GLY A 39 -15.92 16.90 -50.11
N VAL A 40 -16.84 16.38 -49.30
CA VAL A 40 -16.49 15.66 -48.05
C VAL A 40 -15.90 14.29 -48.36
N MET A 41 -14.99 13.80 -47.53
CA MET A 41 -14.42 12.46 -47.67
C MET A 41 -15.20 11.47 -46.80
N THR A 42 -15.62 10.35 -47.38
CA THR A 42 -16.32 9.28 -46.67
C THR A 42 -15.36 8.53 -45.75
N ARG A 43 -15.82 8.15 -44.55
CA ARG A 43 -15.04 7.27 -43.66
C ARG A 43 -14.81 5.91 -44.32
N SER A 44 -13.66 5.31 -44.04
CA SER A 44 -13.31 3.99 -44.57
C SER A 44 -14.12 2.85 -43.93
N TYR A 45 -14.62 3.05 -42.69
CA TYR A 45 -15.50 2.13 -41.97
C TYR A 45 -16.39 2.89 -40.98
N PHE A 46 -17.46 2.24 -40.53
CA PHE A 46 -18.33 2.70 -39.44
C PHE A 46 -18.26 1.72 -38.26
N PRO A 47 -18.43 2.19 -37.01
CA PRO A 47 -18.64 1.31 -35.87
C PRO A 47 -19.88 0.42 -36.07
N GLU A 48 -19.89 -0.76 -35.47
CA GLU A 48 -21.05 -1.66 -35.47
C GLU A 48 -22.25 -1.07 -34.72
N LYS A 49 -21.99 -0.22 -33.73
CA LYS A 49 -23.00 0.56 -33.00
C LYS A 49 -22.52 2.00 -32.82
N TYR A 50 -23.39 2.95 -33.13
CA TYR A 50 -23.14 4.38 -32.93
C TYR A 50 -24.46 5.16 -32.93
N GLN A 51 -24.41 6.39 -32.43
CA GLN A 51 -25.51 7.35 -32.46
C GLN A 51 -25.13 8.56 -33.32
N VAL A 52 -26.09 9.14 -34.04
CA VAL A 52 -25.85 10.28 -34.94
C VAL A 52 -26.44 11.56 -34.37
N PHE A 53 -25.67 12.64 -34.45
CA PHE A 53 -26.04 13.96 -33.95
C PHE A 53 -25.76 15.05 -34.98
N GLN A 54 -26.56 16.12 -34.96
CA GLN A 54 -26.24 17.40 -35.57
C GLN A 54 -25.66 18.33 -34.50
N LEU A 55 -24.53 18.98 -34.77
CA LEU A 55 -23.86 19.89 -33.83
C LEU A 55 -24.08 21.35 -34.22
N ASP A 56 -24.45 22.18 -33.25
CA ASP A 56 -24.32 23.64 -33.36
C ASP A 56 -22.83 24.04 -33.13
N TYR A 57 -22.02 23.87 -34.17
CA TYR A 57 -20.56 23.97 -34.09
C TYR A 57 -20.08 25.34 -33.61
N GLU A 58 -20.64 26.42 -34.15
CA GLU A 58 -20.26 27.78 -33.76
C GLU A 58 -20.59 28.08 -32.29
N SER A 59 -21.73 27.62 -31.79
CA SER A 59 -22.10 27.80 -30.38
C SER A 59 -21.20 26.98 -29.45
N ALA A 60 -20.90 25.73 -29.80
CA ALA A 60 -19.97 24.89 -29.05
C ALA A 60 -18.55 25.49 -29.02
N LYS A 61 -18.06 25.96 -30.17
CA LYS A 61 -16.77 26.65 -30.29
C LYS A 61 -16.71 27.93 -29.44
N ASN A 62 -17.79 28.71 -29.38
CA ASN A 62 -17.85 29.91 -28.55
C ASN A 62 -17.75 29.61 -27.05
N VAL A 63 -18.38 28.53 -26.57
CA VAL A 63 -18.23 28.08 -25.17
C VAL A 63 -16.82 27.64 -24.89
N LEU A 64 -16.27 26.76 -25.73
CA LEU A 64 -14.88 26.31 -25.61
C LEU A 64 -13.92 27.50 -25.61
N ASN A 65 -14.21 28.53 -26.40
CA ASN A 65 -13.35 29.71 -26.44
C ASN A 65 -13.26 30.50 -25.13
N ALA A 66 -14.30 30.43 -24.30
CA ALA A 66 -14.35 31.03 -22.97
C ALA A 66 -13.75 30.15 -21.86
N ALA A 67 -13.31 28.92 -22.17
CA ALA A 67 -12.74 28.02 -21.18
C ALA A 67 -11.45 28.60 -20.56
N PRO A 68 -11.26 28.46 -19.23
CA PRO A 68 -10.05 28.91 -18.55
C PRO A 68 -8.85 28.04 -18.95
N TRP A 69 -7.63 28.56 -18.76
CA TRP A 69 -6.42 27.77 -18.89
C TRP A 69 -6.26 26.78 -17.74
N GLU A 70 -5.72 25.59 -18.03
CA GLU A 70 -5.30 24.60 -17.01
C GLU A 70 -4.42 25.21 -15.91
N PHE A 71 -4.42 24.56 -14.73
CA PHE A 71 -3.68 24.97 -13.54
C PHE A 71 -4.00 26.39 -12.99
N THR A 72 -5.08 27.02 -13.47
CA THR A 72 -5.59 28.28 -12.90
C THR A 72 -6.70 28.04 -11.87
N GLN A 73 -6.90 28.99 -10.95
CA GLN A 73 -8.02 28.95 -10.01
C GLN A 73 -9.37 28.84 -10.73
N ALA A 74 -9.54 29.52 -11.88
CA ALA A 74 -10.78 29.47 -12.64
C ALA A 74 -11.08 28.08 -13.24
N ALA A 75 -10.04 27.31 -13.61
CA ALA A 75 -10.19 25.91 -14.01
C ALA A 75 -10.59 25.02 -12.82
N ARG A 76 -10.00 25.25 -11.64
CA ARG A 76 -10.35 24.53 -10.39
C ARG A 76 -11.78 24.80 -9.93
N GLU A 77 -12.32 25.98 -10.23
CA GLU A 77 -13.71 26.35 -9.92
C GLU A 77 -14.74 25.73 -10.89
N GLN A 78 -14.31 24.97 -11.90
CA GLN A 78 -15.14 24.16 -12.81
C GLN A 78 -16.27 24.93 -13.52
N LYS A 79 -15.98 26.16 -13.98
CA LYS A 79 -17.00 27.10 -14.47
C LYS A 79 -17.42 26.94 -15.94
N CYS A 80 -16.63 26.27 -16.77
CA CYS A 80 -16.93 26.09 -18.20
C CYS A 80 -17.53 24.71 -18.45
N LEU A 81 -18.82 24.64 -18.74
CA LEU A 81 -19.56 23.38 -18.88
C LEU A 81 -19.91 23.10 -20.35
N LEU A 82 -19.67 21.87 -20.79
CA LEU A 82 -20.03 21.40 -22.14
C LEU A 82 -20.74 20.05 -22.07
N SER A 83 -21.91 19.95 -22.71
CA SER A 83 -22.64 18.69 -22.85
C SER A 83 -22.12 17.92 -24.07
N ILE A 84 -21.65 16.69 -23.87
CA ILE A 84 -21.09 15.81 -24.91
C ILE A 84 -21.91 14.51 -24.95
N PRO A 85 -22.32 14.03 -26.13
CA PRO A 85 -23.07 12.77 -26.25
C PRO A 85 -22.20 11.56 -25.91
N LEU A 86 -22.83 10.52 -25.37
CA LEU A 86 -22.23 9.21 -25.12
C LEU A 86 -22.72 8.19 -26.15
N ALA A 87 -22.05 7.04 -26.23
CA ALA A 87 -22.34 5.96 -27.19
C ALA A 87 -23.76 5.36 -27.01
N ASP A 88 -24.31 5.40 -25.79
CA ASP A 88 -25.65 4.92 -25.47
C ASP A 88 -26.78 5.90 -25.86
N GLY A 89 -26.43 7.06 -26.42
CA GLY A 89 -27.37 8.11 -26.84
C GLY A 89 -27.75 9.10 -25.75
N THR A 90 -27.25 8.91 -24.52
CA THR A 90 -27.35 9.91 -23.46
C THR A 90 -26.33 11.04 -23.69
N ALA A 91 -26.40 12.09 -22.89
CA ALA A 91 -25.43 13.18 -22.92
C ALA A 91 -24.94 13.47 -21.51
N GLU A 92 -23.66 13.82 -21.40
CA GLU A 92 -23.00 14.08 -20.12
C GLU A 92 -22.33 15.44 -20.12
N VAL A 93 -22.35 16.11 -18.97
CA VAL A 93 -21.80 17.44 -18.79
C VAL A 93 -20.38 17.34 -18.25
N PHE A 94 -19.44 17.93 -18.97
CA PHE A 94 -18.04 18.01 -18.59
C PHE A 94 -17.67 19.44 -18.19
N SER A 95 -16.90 19.58 -17.13
CA SER A 95 -16.15 20.81 -16.83
C SER A 95 -14.89 20.82 -17.68
N ILE A 96 -14.74 21.84 -18.54
CA ILE A 96 -13.70 21.92 -19.57
C ILE A 96 -12.71 23.06 -19.29
N TRP A 97 -11.44 22.84 -19.59
CA TRP A 97 -10.37 23.85 -19.58
C TRP A 97 -9.43 23.68 -20.78
N ARG A 98 -8.73 24.75 -21.15
CA ARG A 98 -7.74 24.76 -22.23
C ARG A 98 -6.46 24.04 -21.83
N THR A 99 -5.91 23.26 -22.75
CA THR A 99 -4.63 22.55 -22.60
C THR A 99 -3.56 23.14 -23.51
N ALA A 100 -2.32 23.22 -23.01
CA ALA A 100 -1.18 23.77 -23.73
C ALA A 100 -0.48 22.70 -24.60
N ILE A 101 -1.21 22.12 -25.56
CA ILE A 101 -0.66 21.15 -26.55
C ILE A 101 0.25 21.83 -27.56
N MET A 102 0.00 23.10 -27.86
CA MET A 102 0.90 23.96 -28.62
C MET A 102 1.55 24.97 -27.68
N GLU A 103 2.81 25.33 -27.95
CA GLU A 103 3.45 26.43 -27.23
C GLU A 103 2.66 27.75 -27.40
N PRO A 104 2.72 28.70 -26.44
CA PRO A 104 1.85 29.87 -26.44
C PRO A 104 1.89 30.71 -27.73
N GLU A 105 3.08 30.91 -28.31
CA GLU A 105 3.25 31.67 -29.55
C GLU A 105 2.62 30.95 -30.76
N LEU A 106 2.74 29.62 -30.81
CA LEU A 106 2.14 28.79 -31.86
C LEU A 106 0.61 28.76 -31.75
N ALA A 107 0.09 28.59 -30.53
CA ALA A 107 -1.34 28.64 -30.27
C ALA A 107 -1.96 29.99 -30.67
N ALA A 108 -1.25 31.10 -30.43
CA ALA A 108 -1.68 32.43 -30.85
C ALA A 108 -1.72 32.61 -32.38
N GLN A 109 -0.85 31.90 -33.13
CA GLN A 109 -0.85 31.89 -34.60
C GLN A 109 -1.96 31.01 -35.19
N ARG A 110 -2.51 30.06 -34.41
CA ARG A 110 -3.57 29.12 -34.82
C ARG A 110 -4.83 29.23 -33.96
N PRO A 111 -5.52 30.39 -33.94
CA PRO A 111 -6.78 30.53 -33.22
C PRO A 111 -7.93 29.70 -33.82
N ASP A 112 -7.72 29.12 -35.00
CA ASP A 112 -8.61 28.17 -35.65
C ASP A 112 -8.55 26.76 -35.01
N ILE A 113 -7.55 26.48 -34.16
CA ILE A 113 -7.38 25.23 -33.43
C ILE A 113 -7.47 25.48 -31.91
N GLY A 114 -8.35 24.76 -31.23
CA GLY A 114 -8.43 24.78 -29.77
C GLY A 114 -8.38 23.36 -29.20
N THR A 115 -7.49 23.14 -28.22
CA THR A 115 -7.32 21.87 -27.48
C THR A 115 -7.75 22.06 -26.03
N PHE A 116 -8.47 21.07 -25.51
CA PHE A 116 -9.10 21.14 -24.20
C PHE A 116 -9.08 19.77 -23.51
N ALA A 117 -9.09 19.80 -22.19
CA ALA A 117 -9.36 18.64 -21.36
C ALA A 117 -10.53 18.94 -20.41
N GLY A 118 -11.12 17.90 -19.85
CA GLY A 118 -12.16 18.07 -18.86
C GLY A 118 -12.51 16.80 -18.11
N ARG A 119 -13.38 17.00 -17.10
CA ARG A 119 -13.85 15.96 -16.19
C ARG A 119 -15.37 16.00 -16.12
N SER A 120 -16.01 14.84 -16.12
CA SER A 120 -17.46 14.78 -15.98
C SER A 120 -17.89 15.29 -14.60
N VAL A 121 -18.98 16.07 -14.58
CA VAL A 121 -19.59 16.60 -13.36
C VAL A 121 -20.34 15.49 -12.61
N SER A 122 -20.90 14.50 -13.31
CA SER A 122 -21.66 13.40 -12.73
C SER A 122 -20.82 12.18 -12.37
N ASN A 123 -19.76 11.92 -13.13
CA ASN A 123 -18.84 10.82 -12.89
C ASN A 123 -17.40 11.32 -13.01
N PRO A 124 -16.79 11.77 -11.89
CA PRO A 124 -15.45 12.33 -11.91
C PRO A 124 -14.37 11.36 -12.45
N ALA A 125 -14.57 10.05 -12.48
CA ALA A 125 -13.63 9.11 -13.10
C ALA A 125 -13.63 9.14 -14.64
N ARG A 126 -14.61 9.80 -15.26
CA ARG A 126 -14.69 9.96 -16.70
C ARG A 126 -14.10 11.31 -17.11
N THR A 127 -13.09 11.26 -17.96
CA THR A 127 -12.41 12.46 -18.47
C THR A 127 -12.52 12.55 -19.98
N VAL A 128 -12.23 13.74 -20.53
CA VAL A 128 -12.39 13.98 -21.96
C VAL A 128 -11.25 14.85 -22.49
N ARG A 129 -10.79 14.54 -23.71
CA ARG A 129 -10.08 15.47 -24.59
C ARG A 129 -11.03 15.98 -25.64
N VAL A 130 -11.06 17.29 -25.81
CA VAL A 130 -11.90 17.96 -26.81
C VAL A 130 -11.03 18.83 -27.68
N MET A 131 -11.27 18.76 -28.98
CA MET A 131 -10.61 19.62 -29.95
C MET A 131 -11.64 20.21 -30.91
N TYR A 132 -11.48 21.48 -31.26
CA TYR A 132 -12.02 22.00 -32.51
C TYR A 132 -10.87 22.41 -33.43
N SER A 133 -11.07 22.24 -34.73
CA SER A 133 -10.12 22.66 -35.77
C SER A 133 -10.83 22.87 -37.10
N PRO A 134 -10.12 23.26 -38.18
CA PRO A 134 -10.67 23.21 -39.53
C PRO A 134 -11.14 21.81 -39.98
N ARG A 135 -10.77 20.75 -39.24
CA ARG A 135 -11.25 19.37 -39.45
C ARG A 135 -12.54 19.05 -38.67
N GLY A 136 -13.14 20.04 -38.00
CA GLY A 136 -14.37 19.91 -37.19
C GLY A 136 -14.10 19.72 -35.69
N PHE A 137 -15.17 19.40 -34.95
CA PHE A 137 -15.14 19.05 -33.53
C PHE A 137 -14.76 17.58 -33.33
N ARG A 138 -13.98 17.26 -32.30
CA ARG A 138 -13.62 15.90 -31.92
C ARG A 138 -13.59 15.78 -30.39
N ALA A 139 -14.01 14.63 -29.87
CA ALA A 139 -13.82 14.29 -28.48
C ALA A 139 -13.35 12.83 -28.30
N MET A 140 -12.40 12.63 -27.39
CA MET A 140 -11.96 11.33 -26.89
C MET A 140 -12.30 11.27 -25.40
N ILE A 141 -13.22 10.39 -25.04
CA ILE A 141 -13.69 10.21 -23.66
C ILE A 141 -12.96 9.01 -23.08
N LEU A 142 -12.19 9.23 -22.01
CA LEU A 142 -11.56 8.17 -21.22
C LEU A 142 -12.54 7.74 -20.13
N GLN A 143 -12.83 6.45 -20.10
CA GLN A 143 -13.78 5.85 -19.17
C GLN A 143 -13.07 5.33 -17.92
N PRO A 144 -13.80 5.16 -16.79
CA PRO A 144 -13.22 4.67 -15.54
C PRO A 144 -12.59 3.28 -15.67
N ASP A 145 -13.11 2.46 -16.57
CA ASP A 145 -12.59 1.13 -16.92
C ASP A 145 -11.49 1.19 -17.98
N LEU A 146 -10.79 2.31 -18.13
CA LEU A 146 -9.79 2.57 -19.17
C LEU A 146 -10.32 2.37 -20.62
N GLY A 147 -11.62 2.17 -20.79
CA GLY A 147 -12.29 2.18 -22.08
C GLY A 147 -12.22 3.55 -22.72
N VAL A 148 -12.43 3.60 -24.03
CA VAL A 148 -12.43 4.84 -24.80
C VAL A 148 -13.71 4.94 -25.60
N ALA A 149 -14.34 6.11 -25.57
CA ALA A 149 -15.43 6.47 -26.48
C ALA A 149 -15.04 7.70 -27.30
N TYR A 150 -15.63 7.83 -28.49
CA TYR A 150 -15.30 8.90 -29.42
C TYR A 150 -16.54 9.67 -29.85
N VAL A 151 -16.39 10.98 -30.03
CA VAL A 151 -17.31 11.83 -30.79
C VAL A 151 -16.55 12.40 -31.98
N GLU A 152 -16.94 12.02 -33.19
CA GLU A 152 -16.21 12.36 -34.42
C GLU A 152 -17.15 12.76 -35.56
N PRO A 153 -16.65 13.53 -36.55
CA PRO A 153 -17.41 13.82 -37.77
C PRO A 153 -17.95 12.55 -38.45
N TYR A 154 -19.23 12.55 -38.86
CA TYR A 154 -19.85 11.44 -39.62
C TYR A 154 -19.13 11.19 -40.95
N ALA A 155 -18.64 12.26 -41.57
CA ALA A 155 -17.73 12.24 -42.71
C ALA A 155 -16.63 13.29 -42.49
N TRP A 156 -15.49 13.15 -43.16
CA TRP A 156 -14.36 14.07 -43.00
C TRP A 156 -14.53 15.34 -43.85
N GLY A 157 -14.12 16.49 -43.30
CA GLY A 157 -14.21 17.79 -43.96
C GLY A 157 -15.56 18.50 -43.81
N GLN A 158 -16.33 18.17 -42.76
CA GLN A 158 -17.58 18.85 -42.42
C GLN A 158 -17.70 19.07 -40.90
N ASP A 159 -18.61 19.97 -40.52
CA ASP A 159 -18.80 20.50 -39.17
C ASP A 159 -20.26 20.38 -38.66
N GLU A 160 -21.10 19.61 -39.33
CA GLU A 160 -22.55 19.57 -39.11
C GLU A 160 -23.03 18.26 -38.46
N TYR A 161 -22.58 17.11 -38.95
CA TYR A 161 -23.04 15.79 -38.50
C TYR A 161 -21.93 15.00 -37.82
N TYR A 162 -22.24 14.40 -36.67
CA TYR A 162 -21.29 13.71 -35.81
C TYR A 162 -21.82 12.35 -35.40
N ILE A 163 -20.92 11.43 -35.09
CA ILE A 163 -21.24 10.15 -34.47
C ILE A 163 -20.62 10.05 -33.09
N SER A 164 -21.31 9.36 -32.17
CA SER A 164 -20.79 8.95 -30.86
C SER A 164 -20.79 7.44 -30.76
N TYR A 165 -19.69 6.83 -30.31
CA TYR A 165 -19.54 5.38 -30.21
C TYR A 165 -18.45 4.96 -29.21
N ASP A 166 -18.58 3.75 -28.67
CA ASP A 166 -17.52 3.12 -27.89
C ASP A 166 -16.48 2.50 -28.82
N ARG A 167 -15.19 2.65 -28.50
CA ARG A 167 -14.09 2.04 -29.27
C ARG A 167 -14.27 0.52 -29.42
N ALA A 168 -14.90 -0.13 -28.43
CA ALA A 168 -15.20 -1.56 -28.47
C ALA A 168 -16.12 -1.96 -29.64
N ASP A 169 -16.95 -1.04 -30.14
CA ASP A 169 -17.85 -1.26 -31.27
C ASP A 169 -17.18 -0.98 -32.64
N LEU A 170 -15.89 -0.62 -32.69
CA LEU A 170 -15.16 -0.59 -33.96
C LEU A 170 -15.08 -2.00 -34.56
N PRO A 171 -15.14 -2.15 -35.90
CA PRO A 171 -15.09 -3.47 -36.53
C PRO A 171 -13.79 -4.22 -36.15
N ARG A 172 -13.88 -5.19 -35.25
CA ARG A 172 -12.73 -6.01 -34.83
C ARG A 172 -12.65 -7.24 -35.72
N GLN A 173 -11.49 -7.44 -36.36
CA GLN A 173 -11.25 -8.68 -37.09
C GLN A 173 -11.01 -9.84 -36.11
N ASN A 174 -11.45 -11.04 -36.48
CA ASN A 174 -11.25 -12.23 -35.67
C ASN A 174 -9.74 -12.47 -35.46
N PRO A 175 -9.23 -12.52 -34.21
CA PRO A 175 -7.80 -12.67 -33.93
C PRO A 175 -7.17 -13.90 -34.58
N ALA A 176 -7.89 -15.02 -34.68
CA ALA A 176 -7.43 -16.26 -35.33
C ALA A 176 -7.41 -16.18 -36.86
N LYS A 177 -7.98 -15.11 -37.44
CA LYS A 177 -7.96 -14.82 -38.89
C LYS A 177 -7.02 -13.67 -39.25
N LEU A 178 -6.43 -13.00 -38.25
CA LEU A 178 -5.35 -12.04 -38.44
C LEU A 178 -4.09 -12.85 -38.73
N GLY A 179 -3.69 -12.94 -40.01
CA GLY A 179 -2.46 -13.64 -40.38
C GLY A 179 -1.20 -12.87 -39.96
N ASP A 180 -0.02 -13.46 -40.18
CA ASP A 180 1.31 -12.83 -39.97
C ASP A 180 1.60 -11.63 -40.90
N GLY A 181 0.60 -11.17 -41.65
CA GLY A 181 0.70 -10.07 -42.62
C GLY A 181 0.34 -8.69 -42.04
N TRP A 182 0.01 -8.60 -40.74
CA TRP A 182 -0.06 -7.32 -40.04
C TRP A 182 1.34 -6.82 -39.73
N LEU A 183 1.54 -5.52 -39.90
CA LEU A 183 2.85 -4.90 -39.81
C LEU A 183 3.23 -4.75 -38.35
N LYS A 184 4.48 -5.12 -38.05
CA LYS A 184 5.04 -5.08 -36.71
C LYS A 184 5.72 -3.72 -36.48
N ASP A 185 6.18 -3.46 -35.27
CA ASP A 185 7.20 -2.42 -35.08
C ASP A 185 8.55 -2.92 -35.63
N GLY A 186 9.35 -1.98 -36.13
CA GLY A 186 10.71 -2.16 -36.59
C GLY A 186 11.79 -1.99 -35.51
N THR A 187 11.44 -1.55 -34.30
CA THR A 187 12.40 -1.34 -33.20
C THR A 187 12.88 -2.69 -32.65
N THR A 188 14.21 -2.83 -32.54
CA THR A 188 14.86 -4.09 -32.11
C THR A 188 15.96 -3.85 -31.08
N ALA A 189 16.14 -2.60 -30.63
CA ALA A 189 17.13 -2.26 -29.61
C ALA A 189 16.61 -2.64 -28.21
N GLU A 190 17.46 -3.22 -27.38
CA GLU A 190 17.10 -3.61 -26.00
C GLU A 190 17.11 -2.39 -25.05
N PRO A 191 16.21 -2.35 -24.03
CA PRO A 191 16.18 -1.25 -23.06
C PRO A 191 17.50 -1.17 -22.31
N VAL A 192 18.01 0.05 -22.11
CA VAL A 192 19.17 0.25 -21.22
C VAL A 192 18.67 0.17 -19.78
N PRO A 193 19.22 -0.70 -18.92
CA PRO A 193 18.88 -0.71 -17.50
C PRO A 193 19.21 0.65 -16.89
N VAL A 194 18.18 1.38 -16.52
CA VAL A 194 18.31 2.58 -15.71
C VAL A 194 18.05 2.13 -14.27
N GLU A 195 19.11 1.79 -13.55
CA GLU A 195 18.99 1.35 -12.16
C GLU A 195 18.86 2.57 -11.25
N PRO A 196 17.68 2.86 -10.67
CA PRO A 196 17.61 3.82 -9.58
C PRO A 196 18.32 3.26 -8.36
N TYR A 197 19.11 4.10 -7.69
CA TYR A 197 19.53 3.81 -6.33
C TYR A 197 18.27 3.63 -5.47
N THR A 198 18.04 2.41 -4.98
CA THR A 198 16.91 2.10 -4.08
C THR A 198 17.45 2.16 -2.65
N PRO A 199 17.13 3.20 -1.86
CA PRO A 199 17.47 3.21 -0.45
C PRO A 199 16.71 2.07 0.29
N PRO A 200 17.27 1.52 1.38
CA PRO A 200 16.58 0.53 2.21
C PRO A 200 15.17 1.01 2.62
N SER A 201 14.21 0.09 2.74
CA SER A 201 12.81 0.38 3.12
C SER A 201 12.68 1.24 4.38
N GLU A 202 13.67 1.14 5.27
CA GLU A 202 13.80 1.84 6.55
C GLU A 202 14.06 3.36 6.44
N GLU A 203 14.45 3.86 5.26
CA GLU A 203 14.68 5.31 5.00
C GLU A 203 13.49 6.01 4.31
N ARG A 204 12.41 5.28 4.00
CA ARG A 204 11.22 5.85 3.34
C ARG A 204 10.32 6.55 4.36
N GLY A 205 10.62 7.80 4.68
CA GLY A 205 9.59 8.72 5.16
C GLY A 205 8.58 9.00 4.03
N VAL A 206 7.29 9.00 4.34
CA VAL A 206 6.24 9.40 3.39
C VAL A 206 6.26 10.92 3.24
N VAL A 207 7.12 11.42 2.35
CA VAL A 207 6.91 12.72 1.71
C VAL A 207 6.39 12.39 0.32
N ILE A 208 5.07 12.43 0.15
CA ILE A 208 4.46 12.34 -1.18
C ILE A 208 4.68 13.70 -1.84
N ASP A 209 5.57 13.77 -2.80
CA ASP A 209 5.72 14.97 -3.62
C ASP A 209 4.54 15.06 -4.61
N PRO A 210 4.02 16.27 -4.88
CA PRO A 210 2.99 16.43 -5.88
C PRO A 210 3.51 16.02 -7.26
N VAL A 211 2.63 15.39 -8.04
CA VAL A 211 2.85 14.96 -9.41
C VAL A 211 3.45 16.11 -10.24
N GLN A 212 4.55 15.80 -10.92
CA GLN A 212 5.21 16.71 -11.85
C GLN A 212 4.91 16.28 -13.27
N LEU A 213 4.13 17.09 -14.00
CA LEU A 213 3.91 16.88 -15.43
C LEU A 213 5.19 17.27 -16.18
N LYS A 214 5.87 16.29 -16.79
CA LYS A 214 7.04 16.48 -17.65
C LYS A 214 6.59 16.89 -19.06
N VAL A 215 6.93 18.11 -19.46
CA VAL A 215 6.59 18.67 -20.78
C VAL A 215 7.82 18.68 -21.68
N TYR A 216 7.77 17.92 -22.77
CA TYR A 216 8.81 17.91 -23.79
C TYR A 216 8.40 18.74 -25.01
N ARG A 217 9.31 19.57 -25.52
CA ARG A 217 9.14 20.26 -26.79
C ARG A 217 9.20 19.24 -27.93
N TYR A 218 8.06 19.04 -28.57
CA TYR A 218 7.84 18.01 -29.57
C TYR A 218 7.78 18.60 -30.97
N VAL A 219 8.50 17.98 -31.90
CA VAL A 219 8.40 18.27 -33.32
C VAL A 219 7.91 17.04 -34.06
N ALA A 220 6.60 17.02 -34.34
CA ALA A 220 6.02 16.13 -35.33
C ALA A 220 6.27 16.71 -36.73
N ALA A 221 7.03 15.98 -37.55
CA ALA A 221 7.14 16.18 -38.99
C ALA A 221 6.12 15.31 -39.72
N ALA A 222 5.71 15.69 -40.92
CA ALA A 222 4.82 14.89 -41.75
C ALA A 222 5.35 14.77 -43.17
N THR A 223 5.38 13.56 -43.74
CA THR A 223 5.75 13.36 -45.15
C THR A 223 4.70 13.94 -46.08
N GLY A 224 5.06 14.21 -47.33
CA GLY A 224 4.15 14.75 -48.33
C GLY A 224 2.95 13.84 -48.58
N GLU A 225 3.13 12.53 -48.49
CA GLU A 225 2.08 11.53 -48.63
C GLU A 225 1.06 11.57 -47.49
N PHE A 226 1.55 11.73 -46.25
CA PHE A 226 0.67 11.99 -45.12
C PHE A 226 -0.10 13.29 -45.37
N GLY A 227 0.58 14.30 -45.91
CA GLY A 227 -0.04 15.58 -46.24
C GLY A 227 -1.16 15.49 -47.27
N GLU A 228 -1.00 14.69 -48.32
CA GLU A 228 -2.02 14.40 -49.32
C GLU A 228 -3.28 13.79 -48.69
N ASP A 229 -3.10 12.74 -47.87
CA ASP A 229 -4.22 12.03 -47.24
C ASP A 229 -5.01 12.91 -46.27
N HIS A 230 -4.35 13.92 -45.69
CA HIS A 230 -4.95 14.83 -44.69
C HIS A 230 -5.40 16.17 -45.28
N GLY A 231 -5.75 16.19 -46.58
CA GLY A 231 -6.42 17.30 -47.24
C GLY A 231 -5.50 18.22 -48.05
N GLY A 232 -4.21 17.90 -48.19
CA GLY A 232 -3.29 18.52 -49.14
C GLY A 232 -2.96 20.00 -48.87
N THR A 233 -3.30 20.53 -47.71
CA THR A 233 -2.99 21.92 -47.30
C THR A 233 -2.27 21.93 -45.96
N LYS A 234 -1.32 22.85 -45.78
CA LYS A 234 -0.56 22.93 -44.52
C LYS A 234 -1.47 23.08 -43.28
N ASP A 235 -2.57 23.81 -43.42
CA ASP A 235 -3.50 24.06 -42.31
C ASP A 235 -4.23 22.80 -41.84
N LEU A 236 -4.71 21.98 -42.80
CA LEU A 236 -5.39 20.71 -42.50
C LEU A 236 -4.42 19.63 -42.01
N VAL A 237 -3.22 19.59 -42.56
CA VAL A 237 -2.17 18.64 -42.15
C VAL A 237 -1.70 18.96 -40.74
N PHE A 238 -1.44 20.23 -40.43
CA PHE A 238 -1.08 20.62 -39.07
C PHE A 238 -2.22 20.40 -38.07
N ALA A 239 -3.49 20.62 -38.47
CA ALA A 239 -4.63 20.26 -37.62
C ALA A 239 -4.70 18.75 -37.33
N ALA A 240 -4.32 17.89 -38.28
CA ALA A 240 -4.23 16.45 -38.04
C ALA A 240 -3.09 16.10 -37.07
N ILE A 241 -1.92 16.74 -37.23
CA ILE A 241 -0.78 16.57 -36.30
C ILE A 241 -1.21 16.89 -34.87
N VAL A 242 -1.91 18.02 -34.66
CA VAL A 242 -2.37 18.44 -33.32
C VAL A 242 -3.38 17.45 -32.74
N ASP A 243 -4.33 16.95 -33.54
CA ASP A 243 -5.34 15.97 -33.08
C ASP A 243 -4.71 14.66 -32.61
N TYR A 244 -3.79 14.08 -33.40
CA TYR A 244 -3.09 12.86 -32.98
C TYR A 244 -2.24 13.10 -31.74
N THR A 245 -1.51 14.22 -31.66
CA THR A 245 -0.71 14.54 -30.47
C THR A 245 -1.58 14.76 -29.23
N ASP A 246 -2.74 15.42 -29.32
CA ASP A 246 -3.64 15.61 -28.18
C ASP A 246 -4.24 14.28 -27.69
N ARG A 247 -4.61 13.37 -28.60
CA ARG A 247 -5.10 12.02 -28.26
C ARG A 247 -4.02 11.16 -27.60
N VAL A 248 -2.78 11.20 -28.10
CA VAL A 248 -1.64 10.50 -27.48
C VAL A 248 -1.34 11.08 -26.10
N ASN A 249 -1.34 12.41 -25.96
CA ASN A 249 -1.17 13.06 -24.65
C ASN A 249 -2.27 12.70 -23.65
N ALA A 250 -3.50 12.38 -24.09
CA ALA A 250 -4.54 11.87 -23.20
C ALA A 250 -4.10 10.63 -22.42
N ILE A 251 -3.35 9.74 -23.09
CA ILE A 251 -2.85 8.47 -22.52
C ILE A 251 -1.57 8.73 -21.72
N PHE A 252 -0.63 9.50 -22.26
CA PHE A 252 0.66 9.77 -21.62
C PHE A 252 0.51 10.59 -20.34
N GLU A 253 -0.39 11.57 -20.32
CA GLU A 253 -0.65 12.36 -19.12
C GLU A 253 -1.38 11.54 -18.05
N ARG A 254 -2.20 10.56 -18.42
CA ARG A 254 -2.89 9.65 -17.48
C ARG A 254 -1.93 8.63 -16.86
N ASP A 255 -1.10 8.00 -17.69
CA ASP A 255 -0.33 6.83 -17.27
C ASP A 255 1.08 7.17 -16.75
N VAL A 256 1.74 8.20 -17.31
CA VAL A 256 3.18 8.45 -17.05
C VAL A 256 3.59 9.91 -16.83
N ASN A 257 2.64 10.84 -16.72
CA ASN A 257 2.91 12.26 -16.47
C ASN A 257 3.78 12.95 -17.53
N ILE A 258 3.60 12.60 -18.79
CA ILE A 258 4.33 13.22 -19.90
C ILE A 258 3.37 13.97 -20.83
N ARG A 259 3.79 15.15 -21.29
CA ARG A 259 3.15 15.91 -22.37
C ARG A 259 4.12 16.19 -23.50
N LEU A 260 3.70 15.84 -24.71
CA LEU A 260 4.30 16.27 -25.97
C LEU A 260 3.72 17.63 -26.37
N GLN A 261 4.50 18.71 -26.23
CA GLN A 261 4.06 20.06 -26.59
C GLN A 261 4.62 20.45 -27.96
N LEU A 262 3.75 20.63 -28.95
CA LEU A 262 4.11 21.05 -30.29
C LEU A 262 4.69 22.45 -30.30
N ILE A 263 5.84 22.60 -30.96
CA ILE A 263 6.50 23.89 -31.20
C ILE A 263 6.31 24.35 -32.65
N ALA A 264 6.54 25.64 -32.92
CA ALA A 264 6.28 26.26 -34.23
C ALA A 264 7.00 25.55 -35.39
N ALA A 265 8.12 24.90 -35.12
CA ALA A 265 8.84 24.09 -36.10
C ALA A 265 7.95 23.02 -36.77
N SER A 266 6.98 22.44 -36.07
CA SER A 266 6.07 21.43 -36.64
C SER A 266 5.24 21.94 -37.83
N GLN A 267 4.93 23.24 -37.90
CA GLN A 267 4.27 23.81 -39.08
C GLN A 267 5.20 23.90 -40.31
N ASN A 268 6.49 24.06 -40.05
CA ASN A 268 7.50 24.17 -41.10
C ASN A 268 7.75 22.80 -41.75
N VAL A 269 7.77 21.74 -40.94
CA VAL A 269 8.00 20.34 -41.35
C VAL A 269 6.73 19.54 -41.62
N ALA A 270 5.58 20.21 -41.77
CA ALA A 270 4.34 19.63 -42.31
C ALA A 270 4.36 19.73 -43.84
N PHE A 271 4.88 18.70 -44.51
CA PHE A 271 4.96 18.65 -45.97
C PHE A 271 3.64 18.18 -46.60
N ILE A 272 3.36 18.65 -47.82
CA ILE A 272 2.08 18.40 -48.52
C ILE A 272 2.25 17.86 -49.94
N ASN A 273 3.49 17.72 -50.40
CA ASN A 273 3.80 17.30 -51.77
C ASN A 273 4.93 16.27 -51.73
N PRO A 274 4.62 14.98 -52.00
CA PRO A 274 5.60 13.89 -52.01
C PRO A 274 6.79 14.14 -52.94
N GLY A 275 6.58 14.85 -54.05
CA GLY A 275 7.64 15.10 -55.04
C GLY A 275 8.67 16.14 -54.61
N SER A 276 8.43 16.87 -53.52
CA SER A 276 9.28 17.99 -53.08
C SER A 276 9.62 17.98 -51.60
N ASP A 277 9.09 17.03 -50.83
CA ASP A 277 9.47 16.89 -49.43
C ASP A 277 10.92 16.35 -49.31
N PRO A 278 11.60 16.57 -48.18
CA PRO A 278 13.01 16.22 -48.01
C PRO A 278 13.23 14.74 -47.66
N TYR A 279 12.18 13.94 -47.52
CA TYR A 279 12.29 12.53 -47.16
C TYR A 279 12.42 11.68 -48.42
N SER A 280 13.48 10.88 -48.47
CA SER A 280 13.72 9.91 -49.53
C SER A 280 13.51 8.48 -49.00
N GLY A 281 13.26 7.52 -49.88
CA GLY A 281 12.98 6.14 -49.48
C GLY A 281 11.49 5.84 -49.39
N GLN A 282 11.13 4.66 -48.87
CA GLN A 282 9.76 4.14 -48.91
C GLN A 282 9.32 3.47 -47.61
N THR A 283 10.20 3.39 -46.61
CA THR A 283 9.96 2.68 -45.35
C THR A 283 10.11 3.60 -44.15
N VAL A 284 9.50 3.21 -43.03
CA VAL A 284 9.60 3.93 -41.76
C VAL A 284 11.05 4.09 -41.27
N PHE A 285 11.93 3.13 -41.57
CA PHE A 285 13.36 3.20 -41.28
C PHE A 285 14.07 4.33 -42.04
N ASP A 286 13.73 4.49 -43.33
CA ASP A 286 14.32 5.52 -44.18
C ASP A 286 13.98 6.91 -43.61
N TRP A 287 12.72 7.12 -43.28
CA TRP A 287 12.22 8.40 -42.79
C TRP A 287 12.71 8.72 -41.38
N ALA A 288 12.68 7.74 -40.46
CA ALA A 288 13.20 7.92 -39.10
C ALA A 288 14.71 8.22 -39.10
N GLY A 289 15.49 7.51 -39.91
CA GLY A 289 16.94 7.72 -40.02
C GLY A 289 17.33 9.07 -40.62
N GLN A 290 16.50 9.65 -41.49
CA GLN A 290 16.72 10.97 -42.09
C GLN A 290 16.21 12.13 -41.22
N ASN A 291 15.26 11.86 -40.31
CA ASN A 291 14.50 12.91 -39.64
C ASN A 291 15.38 13.89 -38.87
N GLN A 292 16.39 13.43 -38.12
CA GLN A 292 17.25 14.33 -37.37
C GLN A 292 17.93 15.38 -38.26
N ALA A 293 18.38 14.97 -39.46
CA ALA A 293 19.00 15.88 -40.42
C ALA A 293 17.97 16.82 -41.07
N VAL A 294 16.77 16.34 -41.35
CA VAL A 294 15.65 17.17 -41.83
C VAL A 294 15.29 18.22 -40.79
N LEU A 295 15.05 17.83 -39.54
CA LEU A 295 14.72 18.76 -38.46
C LEU A 295 15.79 19.85 -38.30
N ASN A 296 17.07 19.48 -38.35
CA ASN A 296 18.19 20.44 -38.26
C ASN A 296 18.19 21.53 -39.37
N GLN A 297 17.49 21.31 -40.49
CA GLN A 297 17.33 22.31 -41.56
C GLN A 297 16.20 23.31 -41.27
N TYR A 298 15.15 22.88 -40.55
CA TYR A 298 13.94 23.67 -40.31
C TYR A 298 13.84 24.21 -38.87
N CYS A 299 14.62 23.65 -37.95
CA CYS A 299 14.80 24.12 -36.59
C CYS A 299 16.21 23.76 -36.06
N ASN A 300 16.71 24.48 -35.06
CA ASN A 300 18.01 24.16 -34.44
C ASN A 300 17.90 22.83 -33.66
N PHE A 301 18.95 22.01 -33.62
CA PHE A 301 19.07 20.85 -32.73
C PHE A 301 18.60 21.11 -31.29
N ASN A 302 18.86 22.29 -30.72
CA ASN A 302 18.46 22.63 -29.34
C ASN A 302 17.00 23.12 -29.19
N SER A 303 16.25 23.25 -30.28
CA SER A 303 14.87 23.78 -30.27
C SER A 303 13.83 22.78 -29.77
N HIS A 304 14.12 21.49 -29.84
CA HIS A 304 13.20 20.41 -29.48
C HIS A 304 13.89 19.39 -28.58
N ASP A 305 13.07 18.62 -27.89
CA ASP A 305 13.47 17.58 -26.94
C ASP A 305 13.25 16.18 -27.55
N ILE A 306 12.25 16.07 -28.42
CA ILE A 306 11.87 14.87 -29.17
C ILE A 306 11.36 15.29 -30.57
N GLY A 307 11.76 14.53 -31.59
CA GLY A 307 11.26 14.67 -32.95
C GLY A 307 10.75 13.34 -33.49
N HIS A 308 9.72 13.39 -34.33
CA HIS A 308 9.04 12.19 -34.82
C HIS A 308 8.40 12.45 -36.19
N VAL A 309 8.36 11.45 -37.07
CA VAL A 309 7.74 11.55 -38.40
C VAL A 309 6.37 10.87 -38.41
N TYR A 310 5.36 11.55 -38.94
CA TYR A 310 4.07 10.96 -39.32
C TYR A 310 4.05 10.73 -40.83
N ALA A 311 3.76 9.49 -41.25
CA ALA A 311 3.85 9.07 -42.64
C ALA A 311 2.64 8.26 -43.11
N ARG A 312 2.49 8.12 -44.43
CA ARG A 312 1.59 7.15 -45.06
C ARG A 312 2.32 5.83 -45.26
N TYR A 313 1.74 4.72 -44.84
CA TYR A 313 2.28 3.40 -45.14
C TYR A 313 2.11 3.08 -46.63
N LEU A 314 3.22 2.88 -47.34
CA LEU A 314 3.22 2.72 -48.81
C LEU A 314 3.06 1.27 -49.28
N GLY A 315 2.80 0.31 -48.38
CA GLY A 315 2.74 -1.11 -48.75
C GLY A 315 4.12 -1.77 -48.88
N ILE A 316 5.19 -1.09 -48.44
CA ILE A 316 6.59 -1.50 -48.60
C ILE A 316 7.26 -1.55 -47.23
N GLY A 317 8.02 -2.62 -46.99
CA GLY A 317 8.59 -2.92 -45.67
C GLY A 317 7.66 -3.78 -44.81
N GLY A 318 8.19 -4.35 -43.72
CA GLY A 318 7.43 -5.18 -42.79
C GLY A 318 6.96 -4.45 -41.52
N ALA A 319 7.24 -3.15 -41.41
CA ALA A 319 7.02 -2.36 -40.20
C ALA A 319 6.18 -1.10 -40.46
N ILE A 320 5.32 -0.75 -39.50
CA ILE A 320 4.47 0.45 -39.55
C ILE A 320 4.92 1.55 -38.58
N GLY A 321 5.84 1.24 -37.68
CA GLY A 321 6.49 2.18 -36.79
C GLY A 321 7.95 1.79 -36.59
N VAL A 322 8.79 2.74 -36.19
CA VAL A 322 10.13 2.49 -35.68
C VAL A 322 10.66 3.66 -34.86
N SER A 323 11.40 3.35 -33.81
CA SER A 323 12.38 4.24 -33.19
C SER A 323 13.80 3.76 -33.50
N MET A 324 14.69 4.67 -33.91
CA MET A 324 16.09 4.41 -34.26
C MET A 324 17.00 4.20 -33.02
N GLY A 325 16.43 3.59 -31.99
CA GLY A 325 17.02 3.35 -30.67
C GLY A 325 15.98 3.47 -29.56
N LEU A 326 16.31 2.95 -28.37
CA LEU A 326 15.53 3.18 -27.15
C LEU A 326 16.11 4.34 -26.34
N GLY A 327 15.24 5.10 -25.69
CA GLY A 327 15.64 6.17 -24.77
C GLY A 327 16.40 7.32 -25.46
N ILE A 328 16.00 7.66 -26.70
CA ILE A 328 16.71 8.65 -27.53
C ILE A 328 16.28 10.10 -27.26
N VAL A 329 15.21 10.32 -26.49
CA VAL A 329 14.78 11.66 -26.04
C VAL A 329 15.93 12.38 -25.33
N CYS A 330 16.05 13.69 -25.56
CA CYS A 330 17.17 14.53 -25.10
C CYS A 330 18.57 14.11 -25.61
N GLY A 331 18.70 13.06 -26.42
CA GLY A 331 19.96 12.55 -26.95
C GLY A 331 20.37 13.14 -28.31
N ASN A 332 21.46 12.61 -28.87
CA ASN A 332 22.02 13.05 -30.16
C ASN A 332 21.15 12.68 -31.37
N ASN A 333 20.31 11.65 -31.25
CA ASN A 333 19.40 11.19 -32.30
C ASN A 333 17.93 11.35 -31.90
N LYS A 334 17.60 12.36 -31.07
CA LYS A 334 16.27 12.58 -30.51
C LYS A 334 15.14 12.80 -31.53
N GLY A 335 15.47 13.01 -32.80
CA GLY A 335 14.52 13.03 -33.92
C GLY A 335 14.20 11.68 -34.55
N GLY A 336 14.86 10.59 -34.15
CA GLY A 336 14.87 9.31 -34.85
C GLY A 336 13.63 8.42 -34.66
N GLY A 337 12.41 8.97 -34.63
CA GLY A 337 11.17 8.17 -34.56
C GLY A 337 10.29 8.36 -35.80
N CYS A 338 9.54 7.33 -36.19
CA CYS A 338 8.56 7.40 -37.27
C CYS A 338 7.37 6.48 -37.02
N SER A 339 6.17 6.99 -37.25
CA SER A 339 4.91 6.25 -37.26
C SER A 339 4.23 6.41 -38.62
N ALA A 340 3.82 5.31 -39.23
CA ALA A 340 3.04 5.30 -40.44
C ALA A 340 1.60 4.83 -40.18
N GLY A 341 0.65 5.35 -40.95
CA GLY A 341 -0.73 4.92 -40.92
C GLY A 341 -1.29 4.73 -42.32
N ASN A 342 -2.53 4.25 -42.42
CA ASN A 342 -3.22 4.05 -43.68
C ASN A 342 -4.70 4.39 -43.52
N GLY A 343 -5.31 5.00 -44.52
CA GLY A 343 -6.70 5.44 -44.51
C GLY A 343 -6.95 6.59 -45.48
N ASN A 344 -8.22 6.92 -45.72
CA ASN A 344 -8.58 8.10 -46.50
C ASN A 344 -9.08 9.20 -45.55
N GLY A 345 -8.30 10.27 -45.39
CA GLY A 345 -8.63 11.41 -44.51
C GLY A 345 -8.08 11.30 -43.09
N ASP A 346 -8.35 10.20 -42.40
CA ASP A 346 -8.00 9.96 -40.99
C ASP A 346 -7.57 8.50 -40.79
N TYR A 347 -6.43 8.29 -40.14
CA TYR A 347 -5.87 6.98 -39.83
C TYR A 347 -6.41 6.34 -38.53
N GLY A 348 -7.25 7.06 -37.78
CA GLY A 348 -8.03 6.52 -36.66
C GLY A 348 -7.21 6.19 -35.41
N ASP A 349 -7.81 5.37 -34.55
CA ASP A 349 -7.27 5.00 -33.23
C ASP A 349 -6.06 4.05 -33.31
N TYR A 350 -6.00 3.21 -34.34
CA TYR A 350 -4.84 2.33 -34.58
C TYR A 350 -3.55 3.16 -34.71
N PHE A 351 -3.60 4.28 -35.43
CA PHE A 351 -2.46 5.18 -35.59
C PHE A 351 -2.07 5.88 -34.28
N VAL A 352 -3.05 6.19 -33.40
CA VAL A 352 -2.78 6.70 -32.04
C VAL A 352 -1.98 5.67 -31.22
N GLY A 353 -2.34 4.38 -31.34
CA GLY A 353 -1.59 3.28 -30.72
C GLY A 353 -0.15 3.18 -31.25
N VAL A 354 0.05 3.24 -32.57
CA VAL A 354 1.39 3.21 -33.19
C VAL A 354 2.24 4.39 -32.72
N ILE A 355 1.70 5.63 -32.74
CA ILE A 355 2.45 6.80 -32.24
C ILE A 355 2.80 6.60 -30.76
N GLY A 356 1.86 6.10 -29.95
CA GLY A 356 2.09 5.82 -28.54
C GLY A 356 3.21 4.81 -28.32
N GLN A 357 3.27 3.74 -29.11
CA GLN A 357 4.31 2.73 -29.06
C GLN A 357 5.68 3.31 -29.43
N GLU A 358 5.77 3.99 -30.57
CA GLU A 358 7.05 4.48 -31.07
C GLU A 358 7.61 5.63 -30.23
N VAL A 359 6.75 6.51 -29.71
CA VAL A 359 7.16 7.51 -28.73
C VAL A 359 7.55 6.85 -27.40
N GLY A 360 6.87 5.76 -27.01
CA GLY A 360 7.26 4.92 -25.88
C GLY A 360 8.67 4.37 -26.03
N HIS A 361 9.04 3.87 -27.21
CA HIS A 361 10.42 3.46 -27.51
C HIS A 361 11.41 4.63 -27.40
N GLN A 362 11.05 5.83 -27.90
CA GLN A 362 11.88 7.02 -27.72
C GLN A 362 12.10 7.39 -26.23
N LEU A 363 11.19 6.96 -25.35
CA LEU A 363 11.23 7.08 -23.88
C LEU A 363 11.79 5.84 -23.16
N ASN A 364 12.48 4.95 -23.87
CA ASN A 364 13.15 3.75 -23.34
C ASN A 364 12.23 2.55 -23.04
N GLY A 365 10.98 2.56 -23.52
CA GLY A 365 10.09 1.41 -23.35
C GLY A 365 10.53 0.19 -24.13
N GLY A 366 10.58 -0.95 -23.45
CA GLY A 366 10.72 -2.25 -24.09
C GLY A 366 9.39 -2.77 -24.64
N HIS A 367 9.46 -3.83 -25.42
CA HIS A 367 8.27 -4.55 -25.89
C HIS A 367 7.70 -5.40 -24.77
N THR A 368 6.38 -5.36 -24.57
CA THR A 368 5.70 -6.11 -23.50
C THR A 368 5.33 -7.54 -23.87
N TRP A 369 5.35 -7.88 -25.16
CA TRP A 369 4.92 -9.18 -25.66
C TRP A 369 5.99 -10.27 -25.50
N ASN A 370 5.56 -11.51 -25.21
CA ASN A 370 6.49 -12.62 -25.04
C ASN A 370 6.77 -13.42 -26.31
N ARG A 371 5.80 -13.62 -27.23
CA ARG A 371 6.04 -14.36 -28.49
C ARG A 371 5.23 -13.86 -29.68
N CYS A 372 5.90 -13.82 -30.84
CA CYS A 372 5.28 -13.42 -32.10
C CYS A 372 5.82 -14.22 -33.30
N GLY A 373 5.62 -15.56 -33.29
CA GLY A 373 6.12 -16.45 -34.34
C GLY A 373 7.64 -16.62 -34.40
N GLY A 374 8.38 -16.33 -33.31
CA GLY A 374 9.85 -16.45 -33.26
C GLY A 374 10.61 -15.38 -34.05
N GLY A 375 9.97 -14.23 -34.33
CA GLY A 375 10.59 -13.10 -35.03
C GLY A 375 11.52 -12.25 -34.14
N ALA A 376 12.40 -11.48 -34.77
CA ALA A 376 13.25 -10.50 -34.08
C ALA A 376 12.41 -9.36 -33.45
N GLY A 377 12.91 -8.76 -32.36
CA GLY A 377 12.29 -7.60 -31.68
C GLY A 377 11.68 -7.90 -30.31
N ARG A 378 11.73 -9.15 -29.83
CA ARG A 378 11.34 -9.49 -28.46
C ARG A 378 12.38 -8.94 -27.47
N HIS A 379 11.93 -8.21 -26.45
CA HIS A 379 12.80 -7.70 -25.37
C HIS A 379 12.59 -8.52 -24.10
N GLY A 380 13.56 -9.36 -23.74
CA GLY A 380 13.39 -10.37 -22.70
C GLY A 380 13.09 -9.82 -21.31
N ASN A 381 13.66 -8.66 -20.97
CA ASN A 381 13.51 -8.02 -19.66
C ASN A 381 12.23 -7.19 -19.52
N SER A 382 11.47 -7.03 -20.61
CA SER A 382 10.21 -6.30 -20.62
C SER A 382 9.04 -7.16 -21.10
N ALA A 383 9.24 -8.45 -21.38
CA ALA A 383 8.23 -9.37 -21.93
C ALA A 383 7.20 -9.83 -20.87
N PHE A 384 6.44 -8.87 -20.33
CA PHE A 384 5.47 -9.05 -19.24
C PHE A 384 4.13 -9.68 -19.66
N GLU A 385 3.83 -9.80 -20.96
CA GLU A 385 2.54 -10.25 -21.46
C GLU A 385 2.65 -11.52 -22.31
N PRO A 386 1.71 -12.49 -22.18
CA PRO A 386 1.71 -13.70 -22.98
C PRO A 386 1.44 -13.42 -24.48
N GLY A 387 2.02 -14.24 -25.35
CA GLY A 387 1.83 -14.15 -26.80
C GLY A 387 2.14 -12.74 -27.36
N SER A 388 1.23 -12.22 -28.19
CA SER A 388 1.30 -10.87 -28.77
C SER A 388 1.17 -9.71 -27.77
N GLY A 389 0.82 -10.00 -26.52
CA GLY A 389 0.34 -9.02 -25.55
C GLY A 389 -0.94 -8.31 -25.97
N SER A 390 -1.33 -7.33 -25.14
CA SER A 390 -2.56 -6.57 -25.22
C SER A 390 -2.40 -5.06 -25.03
N THR A 391 -1.29 -4.56 -24.48
CA THR A 391 -1.07 -3.11 -24.22
C THR A 391 -0.37 -2.38 -25.38
N ILE A 392 -0.19 -1.05 -25.26
CA ILE A 392 0.39 -0.21 -26.32
C ILE A 392 1.81 -0.64 -26.73
N MET A 393 2.64 -1.11 -25.79
CA MET A 393 4.01 -1.56 -26.08
C MET A 393 4.08 -3.03 -26.56
N SER A 394 2.94 -3.60 -26.96
CA SER A 394 2.81 -5.00 -27.39
C SER A 394 2.58 -5.09 -28.91
N TYR A 395 2.66 -6.30 -29.49
CA TYR A 395 2.29 -6.57 -30.89
C TYR A 395 0.84 -7.04 -31.05
N ALA A 396 -0.08 -6.49 -30.24
CA ALA A 396 -1.47 -6.93 -30.19
C ALA A 396 -2.12 -6.97 -31.60
N GLY A 397 -2.41 -8.17 -32.08
CA GLY A 397 -3.05 -8.42 -33.39
C GLY A 397 -2.09 -8.71 -34.55
N ALA A 398 -0.76 -8.62 -34.35
CA ALA A 398 0.25 -8.76 -35.41
C ALA A 398 1.02 -10.10 -35.41
N CYS A 399 0.60 -11.08 -34.62
CA CYS A 399 1.37 -12.30 -34.30
C CYS A 399 0.70 -13.62 -34.69
N GLY A 400 -0.29 -13.60 -35.58
CA GLY A 400 -0.90 -14.84 -36.09
C GLY A 400 -1.54 -15.68 -34.97
N SER A 401 -1.07 -16.92 -34.83
CA SER A 401 -1.58 -17.85 -33.81
C SER A 401 -1.25 -17.45 -32.37
N ASP A 402 -0.27 -16.56 -32.17
CA ASP A 402 0.10 -16.03 -30.85
C ASP A 402 -0.71 -14.76 -30.49
N ASN A 403 -1.68 -14.35 -31.32
CA ASN A 403 -2.53 -13.19 -31.05
C ASN A 403 -3.47 -13.42 -29.86
N VAL A 404 -3.32 -12.59 -28.83
CA VAL A 404 -4.22 -12.54 -27.67
C VAL A 404 -5.50 -11.76 -27.99
N GLN A 405 -5.38 -10.71 -28.80
CA GLN A 405 -6.49 -9.88 -29.29
C GLN A 405 -6.17 -9.17 -30.61
N GLY A 406 -7.16 -8.48 -31.19
CA GLY A 406 -7.07 -7.85 -32.52
C GLY A 406 -6.64 -6.37 -32.54
N GLY A 407 -5.84 -5.92 -31.57
CA GLY A 407 -5.36 -4.55 -31.44
C GLY A 407 -5.10 -4.19 -29.97
N ALA A 408 -4.22 -3.21 -29.72
CA ALA A 408 -3.86 -2.80 -28.37
C ALA A 408 -5.02 -2.12 -27.63
N ASP A 409 -5.11 -2.33 -26.32
CA ASP A 409 -5.87 -1.49 -25.41
C ASP A 409 -5.05 -0.22 -25.14
N LEU A 410 -5.72 0.95 -25.07
CA LEU A 410 -5.06 2.26 -25.04
C LEU A 410 -4.59 2.64 -23.62
N TYR A 411 -3.74 1.80 -23.03
CA TYR A 411 -3.01 2.05 -21.80
C TYR A 411 -1.64 1.35 -21.83
N PHE A 412 -0.73 1.83 -21.00
CA PHE A 412 0.58 1.22 -20.80
C PHE A 412 0.56 0.17 -19.69
N HIS A 413 1.21 -0.97 -19.95
CA HIS A 413 1.55 -1.94 -18.90
C HIS A 413 2.35 -1.25 -17.80
N SER A 414 2.11 -1.61 -16.54
CA SER A 414 2.80 -1.04 -15.37
C SER A 414 4.32 -1.19 -15.43
N GLY A 415 4.83 -2.24 -16.07
CA GLY A 415 6.25 -2.38 -16.39
C GLY A 415 6.77 -1.28 -17.32
N SER A 416 6.04 -0.94 -18.39
CA SER A 416 6.40 0.18 -19.28
C SER A 416 6.27 1.54 -18.59
N VAL A 417 5.27 1.70 -17.71
CA VAL A 417 5.11 2.89 -16.86
C VAL A 417 6.36 3.10 -16.00
N GLU A 418 6.84 2.03 -15.36
CA GLU A 418 8.07 2.03 -14.57
C GLU A 418 9.31 2.36 -15.41
N GLU A 419 9.45 1.77 -16.61
CA GLU A 419 10.55 2.07 -17.53
C GLU A 419 10.60 3.54 -17.95
N PHE A 420 9.45 4.11 -18.32
CA PHE A 420 9.35 5.53 -18.69
C PHE A 420 9.70 6.42 -17.48
N TYR A 421 9.12 6.12 -16.31
CA TYR A 421 9.38 6.86 -15.08
C TYR A 421 10.88 6.87 -14.75
N LYS A 422 11.53 5.71 -14.77
CA LYS A 422 12.97 5.61 -14.53
C LYS A 422 13.77 6.40 -15.55
N PHE A 423 13.38 6.34 -16.83
CA PHE A 423 14.08 7.03 -17.90
C PHE A 423 14.04 8.56 -17.79
N TYR A 424 12.88 9.18 -17.55
CA TYR A 424 12.80 10.64 -17.44
C TYR A 424 13.23 11.19 -16.07
N THR A 425 13.29 10.34 -15.04
CA THR A 425 13.70 10.74 -13.69
C THR A 425 15.21 10.56 -13.48
N PHE A 426 15.77 9.43 -13.92
CA PHE A 426 17.16 9.05 -13.65
C PHE A 426 18.01 8.88 -14.92
N GLY A 427 17.38 8.77 -16.09
CA GLY A 427 18.04 8.60 -17.37
C GLY A 427 18.23 9.90 -18.17
N THR A 428 18.57 9.75 -19.46
CA THR A 428 18.82 10.89 -20.35
C THR A 428 17.58 11.76 -20.59
N GLY A 429 16.37 11.20 -20.43
CA GLY A 429 15.11 11.95 -20.51
C GLY A 429 15.02 13.08 -19.47
N GLY A 430 15.71 12.94 -18.34
CA GLY A 430 15.79 14.00 -17.31
C GLY A 430 16.53 15.26 -17.76
N ASN A 431 17.40 15.17 -18.78
CA ASN A 431 18.31 16.24 -19.17
C ASN A 431 17.67 17.40 -19.95
N CYS A 432 16.42 17.23 -20.40
CA CYS A 432 15.67 18.26 -21.13
C CYS A 432 14.18 18.22 -20.76
N GLY A 433 13.37 19.05 -21.41
CA GLY A 433 11.97 19.26 -21.02
C GLY A 433 11.83 20.06 -19.73
N SER A 434 10.64 20.62 -19.51
CA SER A 434 10.28 21.38 -18.31
C SER A 434 9.30 20.59 -17.44
N SER A 435 9.28 20.83 -16.13
CA SER A 435 8.29 20.24 -15.23
C SER A 435 7.25 21.27 -14.80
N VAL A 436 5.99 20.87 -14.77
CA VAL A 436 4.86 21.66 -14.26
C VAL A 436 4.31 20.95 -13.04
N THR A 437 4.34 21.62 -11.89
CA THR A 437 3.70 21.11 -10.67
C THR A 437 2.18 21.24 -10.80
N THR A 438 1.47 20.11 -10.73
CA THR A 438 0.02 20.07 -10.95
C THR A 438 -0.76 20.37 -9.67
N GLY A 439 -0.16 20.05 -8.52
CA GLY A 439 -0.80 20.08 -7.20
C GLY A 439 -1.66 18.85 -6.91
N ASN A 440 -1.58 17.84 -7.78
CA ASN A 440 -2.13 16.50 -7.61
C ASN A 440 -1.08 15.59 -6.92
N PHE A 441 -1.47 14.56 -6.19
CA PHE A 441 -0.60 13.60 -5.51
C PHE A 441 -0.89 12.18 -6.01
N PRO A 442 0.13 11.34 -6.20
CA PRO A 442 -0.09 9.96 -6.63
C PRO A 442 -0.88 9.15 -5.59
N PRO A 443 -1.70 8.18 -6.02
CA PRO A 443 -2.39 7.28 -5.12
C PRO A 443 -1.39 6.34 -4.40
N GLU A 444 -1.71 5.97 -3.18
CA GLU A 444 -0.93 5.04 -2.36
C GLU A 444 -1.59 3.65 -2.35
N VAL A 445 -0.89 2.64 -2.87
CA VAL A 445 -1.42 1.27 -2.99
C VAL A 445 -1.10 0.44 -1.74
N THR A 446 -2.13 -0.21 -1.20
CA THR A 446 -2.02 -1.15 -0.08
C THR A 446 -2.51 -2.53 -0.50
N LEU A 447 -1.71 -3.55 -0.17
CA LEU A 447 -2.03 -4.96 -0.39
C LEU A 447 -2.16 -5.68 0.96
N PRO A 448 -3.14 -6.58 1.12
CA PRO A 448 -3.37 -7.35 2.35
C PRO A 448 -2.50 -8.61 2.45
N TYR A 449 -1.46 -8.73 1.61
CA TYR A 449 -0.63 -9.92 1.48
C TYR A 449 0.80 -9.63 1.94
N GLU A 450 1.44 -10.65 2.51
CA GLU A 450 2.89 -10.69 2.68
C GLU A 450 3.55 -11.21 1.40
N ASP A 451 4.84 -10.94 1.20
CA ASP A 451 5.59 -11.50 0.08
C ASP A 451 6.06 -12.94 0.38
N ASN A 452 6.21 -13.73 -0.68
CA ASN A 452 6.78 -15.08 -0.70
C ASN A 452 5.92 -16.19 -0.05
N PHE A 453 4.60 -16.04 0.00
CA PHE A 453 3.71 -17.17 0.31
C PHE A 453 3.60 -18.15 -0.88
N PHE A 454 2.95 -19.30 -0.66
CA PHE A 454 2.86 -20.38 -1.65
C PHE A 454 1.40 -20.73 -1.96
N ILE A 455 1.11 -21.05 -3.22
CA ILE A 455 -0.19 -21.54 -3.69
C ILE A 455 -0.05 -22.91 -4.35
N PRO A 456 -1.10 -23.75 -4.40
CA PRO A 456 -1.09 -24.99 -5.18
C PRO A 456 -1.05 -24.73 -6.70
N ILE A 457 -0.44 -25.65 -7.45
CA ILE A 457 -0.51 -25.64 -8.92
C ILE A 457 -1.93 -25.97 -9.43
N LEU A 458 -2.22 -25.61 -10.68
CA LEU A 458 -3.48 -25.93 -11.38
C LEU A 458 -4.75 -25.52 -10.61
N THR A 459 -4.65 -24.50 -9.76
CA THR A 459 -5.74 -24.06 -8.89
C THR A 459 -6.06 -22.58 -9.13
N PRO A 460 -7.33 -22.20 -9.37
CA PRO A 460 -7.74 -20.80 -9.47
C PRO A 460 -7.38 -19.98 -8.24
N PHE A 461 -7.10 -18.69 -8.45
CA PHE A 461 -6.87 -17.77 -7.34
C PHE A 461 -7.44 -16.37 -7.60
N GLU A 462 -7.70 -15.64 -6.52
CA GLU A 462 -8.25 -14.29 -6.54
C GLU A 462 -7.36 -13.39 -5.69
N VAL A 463 -6.83 -12.32 -6.31
CA VAL A 463 -6.10 -11.27 -5.59
C VAL A 463 -6.99 -10.05 -5.41
N ASN A 464 -6.71 -9.27 -4.39
CA ASN A 464 -7.42 -8.06 -4.01
C ASN A 464 -6.45 -7.04 -3.40
N GLY A 465 -6.79 -5.76 -3.50
CA GLY A 465 -5.98 -4.69 -2.93
C GLY A 465 -6.82 -3.45 -2.70
N SER A 466 -6.17 -2.35 -2.39
CA SER A 466 -6.83 -1.05 -2.26
C SER A 466 -5.83 0.06 -2.51
N ALA A 467 -6.32 1.27 -2.77
CA ALA A 467 -5.47 2.45 -2.79
C ALA A 467 -6.21 3.65 -2.19
N THR A 468 -5.45 4.56 -1.61
CA THR A 468 -5.96 5.85 -1.12
C THR A 468 -5.34 6.98 -1.91
N ASP A 469 -6.16 7.95 -2.28
CA ASP A 469 -5.73 9.13 -3.02
C ASP A 469 -5.76 10.36 -2.09
N PRO A 470 -4.64 11.09 -1.91
CA PRO A 470 -4.61 12.27 -1.03
C PRO A 470 -5.54 13.40 -1.48
N ASP A 471 -5.86 13.49 -2.76
CA ASP A 471 -6.75 14.51 -3.34
C ASP A 471 -8.23 14.08 -3.35
N GLY A 472 -8.50 12.81 -3.02
CA GLY A 472 -9.83 12.21 -3.00
C GLY A 472 -10.35 11.84 -4.39
N ASP A 473 -9.46 11.63 -5.36
CA ASP A 473 -9.81 11.26 -6.71
C ASP A 473 -10.33 9.82 -6.85
N VAL A 474 -11.13 9.58 -7.88
CA VAL A 474 -11.69 8.26 -8.16
C VAL A 474 -10.67 7.45 -8.95
N LEU A 475 -10.23 6.36 -8.32
CA LEU A 475 -9.14 5.55 -8.84
C LEU A 475 -9.62 4.45 -9.80
N SER A 476 -8.77 4.15 -10.77
CA SER A 476 -8.85 2.96 -11.61
C SER A 476 -7.74 1.98 -11.25
N TYR A 477 -8.09 0.70 -11.17
CA TYR A 477 -7.21 -0.39 -10.76
C TYR A 477 -6.91 -1.29 -11.96
N VAL A 478 -5.68 -1.83 -12.00
CA VAL A 478 -5.30 -2.92 -12.91
C VAL A 478 -4.34 -3.84 -12.18
N TRP A 479 -4.62 -5.14 -12.27
CA TRP A 479 -3.74 -6.22 -11.80
C TRP A 479 -2.99 -6.80 -12.99
N GLU A 480 -1.67 -6.87 -12.93
CA GLU A 480 -0.81 -7.30 -14.05
C GLU A 480 0.29 -8.26 -13.57
N GLU A 481 0.67 -9.23 -14.39
CA GLU A 481 1.88 -10.03 -14.13
C GLU A 481 3.10 -9.20 -14.56
N VAL A 482 4.13 -9.16 -13.73
CA VAL A 482 5.40 -8.45 -14.05
C VAL A 482 6.58 -9.42 -14.13
N ASP A 483 6.31 -10.72 -14.12
CA ASP A 483 7.32 -11.72 -14.39
C ASP A 483 7.81 -11.63 -15.83
N THR A 484 9.08 -11.97 -16.00
CA THR A 484 9.70 -12.14 -17.30
C THR A 484 10.33 -13.52 -17.37
N GLY A 485 10.46 -14.05 -18.59
CA GLY A 485 10.96 -15.39 -18.77
C GLY A 485 11.42 -15.67 -20.19
N PRO A 486 11.63 -16.94 -20.56
CA PRO A 486 11.94 -17.32 -21.93
C PRO A 486 10.74 -17.11 -22.86
N GLU A 487 11.02 -17.00 -24.16
CA GLU A 487 10.00 -17.00 -25.21
C GLU A 487 9.28 -18.36 -25.26
N VAL A 488 7.94 -18.36 -25.18
CA VAL A 488 7.11 -19.58 -25.23
C VAL A 488 5.86 -19.43 -26.10
N PRO A 489 5.37 -20.52 -26.73
CA PRO A 489 4.07 -20.51 -27.43
C PRO A 489 2.93 -20.03 -26.54
N LEU A 490 1.97 -19.28 -27.12
CA LEU A 490 0.76 -18.91 -26.40
C LEU A 490 0.01 -20.17 -25.91
N GLY A 491 -0.34 -20.21 -24.63
CA GLY A 491 -0.99 -21.36 -23.99
C GLY A 491 -0.03 -22.43 -23.48
N THR A 492 1.28 -22.15 -23.42
CA THR A 492 2.28 -23.01 -22.79
C THR A 492 3.11 -22.21 -21.80
N GLU A 493 3.71 -22.87 -20.82
CA GLU A 493 4.55 -22.24 -19.81
C GLU A 493 5.99 -22.78 -19.83
N SER A 494 6.96 -21.91 -19.51
CA SER A 494 8.36 -22.28 -19.26
C SER A 494 9.03 -21.27 -18.33
N ALA A 495 9.71 -21.76 -17.29
CA ALA A 495 10.25 -20.94 -16.20
C ALA A 495 9.21 -19.91 -15.70
N ASN A 496 9.58 -18.64 -15.57
CA ASN A 496 8.70 -17.57 -15.11
C ASN A 496 8.18 -16.71 -16.28
N SER A 497 7.96 -17.31 -17.46
CA SER A 497 7.34 -16.57 -18.58
C SER A 497 5.93 -16.11 -18.22
N ALA A 498 5.53 -14.93 -18.70
CA ALA A 498 4.21 -14.37 -18.44
C ALA A 498 3.10 -15.32 -18.93
N ILE A 499 2.17 -15.65 -18.05
CA ILE A 499 1.06 -16.59 -18.29
C ILE A 499 -0.33 -15.95 -18.14
N PHE A 500 -0.41 -14.72 -17.62
CA PHE A 500 -1.67 -13.99 -17.44
C PHE A 500 -1.71 -12.69 -18.24
N ARG A 501 -2.64 -12.61 -19.19
CA ARG A 501 -2.97 -11.40 -19.94
C ARG A 501 -3.39 -10.26 -19.00
N THR A 502 -3.05 -9.01 -19.29
CA THR A 502 -3.63 -7.85 -18.56
C THR A 502 -5.01 -7.44 -19.10
N TYR A 503 -5.86 -6.90 -18.21
CA TYR A 503 -7.17 -6.37 -18.55
C TYR A 503 -7.42 -5.05 -17.84
N PRO A 504 -8.08 -4.10 -18.50
CA PRO A 504 -8.57 -2.93 -17.78
C PRO A 504 -9.68 -3.34 -16.79
N SER A 505 -9.51 -3.11 -15.48
CA SER A 505 -10.46 -3.57 -14.44
C SER A 505 -11.40 -2.47 -13.92
N GLY A 506 -11.07 -1.20 -14.18
CA GLY A 506 -11.88 -0.06 -13.73
C GLY A 506 -11.89 0.09 -12.22
N ALA A 507 -13.07 0.03 -11.60
CA ALA A 507 -13.22 0.24 -10.15
C ALA A 507 -13.03 -1.04 -9.31
N ALA A 508 -12.92 -2.21 -9.94
CA ALA A 508 -12.79 -3.48 -9.23
C ALA A 508 -11.38 -3.64 -8.69
N THR A 509 -11.25 -3.75 -7.36
CA THR A 509 -9.96 -3.93 -6.69
C THR A 509 -9.47 -5.38 -6.71
N ASN A 510 -10.37 -6.33 -6.98
CA ASN A 510 -10.08 -7.75 -7.08
C ASN A 510 -9.96 -8.25 -8.53
N ARG A 511 -9.19 -9.31 -8.74
CA ARG A 511 -9.06 -9.99 -10.03
C ARG A 511 -8.95 -11.51 -9.87
N TYR A 512 -9.67 -12.23 -10.71
CA TYR A 512 -9.65 -13.70 -10.84
C TYR A 512 -8.62 -14.17 -11.86
N PHE A 513 -7.94 -15.25 -11.54
CA PHE A 513 -6.96 -15.91 -12.40
C PHE A 513 -7.25 -17.41 -12.55
N PRO A 514 -7.61 -17.89 -13.76
CA PRO A 514 -7.99 -17.11 -14.94
C PRO A 514 -9.26 -16.29 -14.69
N ARG A 515 -9.69 -15.45 -15.65
CA ARG A 515 -10.96 -14.72 -15.53
C ARG A 515 -12.13 -15.63 -15.12
N LEU A 516 -13.03 -15.10 -14.28
CA LEU A 516 -14.16 -15.86 -13.71
C LEU A 516 -15.01 -16.59 -14.76
N SER A 517 -15.22 -15.98 -15.93
CA SER A 517 -15.98 -16.62 -17.01
C SER A 517 -15.31 -17.87 -17.59
N THR A 518 -13.98 -17.97 -17.53
CA THR A 518 -13.25 -19.20 -17.91
C THR A 518 -13.44 -20.27 -16.85
N ILE A 519 -13.31 -19.91 -15.56
CA ILE A 519 -13.50 -20.81 -14.42
C ILE A 519 -14.92 -21.41 -14.43
N LEU A 520 -15.97 -20.59 -14.51
CA LEU A 520 -17.36 -21.06 -14.44
C LEU A 520 -17.80 -21.96 -15.60
N ASN A 521 -17.10 -21.88 -16.74
CA ASN A 521 -17.35 -22.71 -17.92
C ASN A 521 -16.46 -23.97 -17.95
N ASN A 522 -15.63 -24.20 -16.93
CA ASN A 522 -14.61 -25.26 -16.90
C ASN A 522 -13.72 -25.21 -18.16
N GLY A 523 -13.43 -24.00 -18.64
CA GLY A 523 -12.78 -23.74 -19.91
C GLY A 523 -11.27 -23.56 -19.78
N VAL A 524 -10.60 -23.54 -20.93
CA VAL A 524 -9.19 -23.15 -21.05
C VAL A 524 -9.10 -21.88 -21.88
N TYR A 525 -8.26 -20.93 -21.46
CA TYR A 525 -7.96 -19.72 -22.21
C TYR A 525 -6.45 -19.56 -22.33
N ASN A 526 -5.90 -19.70 -23.54
CA ASN A 526 -4.46 -19.78 -23.76
C ASN A 526 -3.67 -18.52 -23.33
N ALA A 527 -4.34 -17.39 -23.07
CA ALA A 527 -3.69 -16.17 -22.57
C ALA A 527 -3.83 -15.99 -21.05
N GLU A 528 -4.49 -16.91 -20.35
CA GLU A 528 -4.52 -17.01 -18.88
C GLU A 528 -4.50 -18.49 -18.50
N ILE A 529 -3.31 -19.04 -18.31
CA ILE A 529 -3.13 -20.43 -17.89
C ILE A 529 -2.73 -20.50 -16.41
N LEU A 530 -3.17 -21.56 -15.73
CA LEU A 530 -2.76 -21.81 -14.34
C LEU A 530 -1.38 -22.47 -14.32
N PRO A 531 -0.52 -22.15 -13.34
CA PRO A 531 0.80 -22.79 -13.21
C PRO A 531 0.69 -24.32 -13.15
N GLU A 532 1.46 -25.07 -13.92
CA GLU A 532 1.47 -26.55 -13.91
C GLU A 532 2.66 -27.15 -13.12
N TYR A 533 3.64 -26.33 -12.73
CA TYR A 533 4.80 -26.74 -11.92
C TYR A 533 5.26 -25.63 -10.97
N THR A 534 6.31 -25.93 -10.18
CA THR A 534 6.88 -24.95 -9.25
C THR A 534 7.46 -23.73 -9.97
N ARG A 535 6.86 -22.56 -9.80
CA ARG A 535 7.34 -21.30 -10.40
C ARG A 535 7.01 -20.09 -9.55
N ASP A 536 7.77 -19.02 -9.75
CA ASP A 536 7.45 -17.72 -9.16
C ASP A 536 6.34 -17.05 -9.97
N VAL A 537 5.50 -16.30 -9.26
CA VAL A 537 4.47 -15.43 -9.81
C VAL A 537 4.55 -14.09 -9.09
N THR A 538 4.79 -13.03 -9.84
CA THR A 538 4.82 -11.65 -9.35
C THR A 538 3.69 -10.87 -10.00
N LEU A 539 2.71 -10.46 -9.19
CA LEU A 539 1.61 -9.63 -9.63
C LEU A 539 1.77 -8.22 -9.09
N ARG A 540 1.46 -7.22 -9.92
CA ARG A 540 1.45 -5.81 -9.58
C ARG A 540 0.03 -5.28 -9.61
N LEU A 541 -0.37 -4.59 -8.55
CA LEU A 541 -1.54 -3.71 -8.57
C LEU A 541 -1.08 -2.30 -8.87
N ILE A 542 -1.60 -1.71 -9.95
CA ILE A 542 -1.42 -0.30 -10.27
C ILE A 542 -2.74 0.45 -10.15
N ALA A 543 -2.73 1.56 -9.41
CA ALA A 543 -3.83 2.50 -9.26
C ALA A 543 -3.52 3.80 -10.02
N ARG A 544 -4.53 4.36 -10.70
CA ARG A 544 -4.46 5.63 -11.46
C ARG A 544 -5.57 6.56 -10.99
N ASP A 545 -5.26 7.83 -10.73
CA ASP A 545 -6.29 8.83 -10.37
C ASP A 545 -7.07 9.40 -11.56
N ASN A 546 -6.58 9.11 -12.78
CA ASN A 546 -7.16 9.52 -14.05
C ASN A 546 -7.22 11.04 -14.28
N LEU A 547 -6.48 11.85 -13.52
CA LEU A 547 -6.56 13.31 -13.62
C LEU A 547 -5.98 13.81 -14.97
N PRO A 548 -6.70 14.64 -15.76
CA PRO A 548 -6.15 15.23 -16.97
C PRO A 548 -5.15 16.33 -16.62
N GLY A 549 -4.01 16.39 -17.31
CA GLY A 549 -2.97 17.39 -17.01
C GLY A 549 -1.88 16.92 -16.06
N GLY A 550 -1.83 15.64 -15.72
CA GLY A 550 -0.79 15.01 -14.89
C GLY A 550 -1.41 14.09 -13.84
N GLY A 551 -1.80 12.91 -14.30
CA GLY A 551 -2.39 11.85 -13.49
C GLY A 551 -1.34 11.11 -12.67
N GLY A 552 -1.61 10.98 -11.39
CA GLY A 552 -0.85 10.20 -10.44
C GLY A 552 -1.07 8.70 -10.65
N VAL A 553 0.03 7.95 -10.57
CA VAL A 553 0.03 6.50 -10.55
C VAL A 553 0.77 6.00 -9.32
N GLY A 554 0.23 4.98 -8.68
CA GLY A 554 0.85 4.26 -7.59
C GLY A 554 0.76 2.78 -7.84
N TRP A 555 1.77 2.01 -7.43
CA TRP A 555 1.75 0.57 -7.59
C TRP A 555 2.41 -0.16 -6.43
N LYS A 556 2.03 -1.42 -6.23
CA LYS A 556 2.67 -2.34 -5.29
C LYS A 556 2.67 -3.75 -5.86
N ASP A 557 3.75 -4.47 -5.58
CA ASP A 557 3.95 -5.84 -6.04
C ASP A 557 3.59 -6.81 -4.91
N VAL A 558 3.11 -7.99 -5.29
CA VAL A 558 3.01 -9.16 -4.45
C VAL A 558 3.67 -10.32 -5.18
N ALA A 559 4.68 -10.90 -4.56
CA ALA A 559 5.39 -12.07 -5.09
C ALA A 559 4.96 -13.32 -4.31
N PHE A 560 4.66 -14.41 -5.00
CA PHE A 560 4.35 -15.71 -4.41
C PHE A 560 4.83 -16.84 -5.32
N LYS A 561 4.80 -18.08 -4.81
CA LYS A 561 5.26 -19.25 -5.57
C LYS A 561 4.14 -20.28 -5.73
N ALA A 562 3.88 -20.72 -6.96
CA ALA A 562 3.10 -21.93 -7.19
C ALA A 562 3.96 -23.15 -6.81
N TRP A 563 3.47 -24.05 -5.97
CA TRP A 563 4.24 -25.17 -5.44
C TRP A 563 3.85 -26.49 -6.11
N GLY A 564 4.76 -27.06 -6.90
CA GLY A 564 4.51 -28.26 -7.72
C GLY A 564 4.28 -29.56 -6.95
N GLU A 565 4.45 -29.57 -5.62
CA GLU A 565 4.10 -30.75 -4.80
C GLU A 565 2.72 -30.64 -4.14
N ALA A 566 1.99 -29.53 -4.32
CA ALA A 566 0.63 -29.31 -3.82
C ALA A 566 -0.33 -28.91 -4.95
N GLY A 567 -1.58 -29.37 -4.89
CA GLY A 567 -2.61 -29.13 -5.89
C GLY A 567 -2.81 -30.26 -6.92
N PRO A 568 -3.84 -30.16 -7.77
CA PRO A 568 -4.87 -29.11 -7.77
C PRO A 568 -5.81 -29.22 -6.57
N PHE A 569 -6.16 -28.10 -5.96
CA PHE A 569 -7.22 -28.02 -4.96
C PHE A 569 -8.58 -28.01 -5.66
N LEU A 570 -9.47 -28.94 -5.33
CA LEU A 570 -10.70 -29.18 -6.12
C LEU A 570 -11.93 -29.46 -5.26
N VAL A 571 -13.05 -28.79 -5.54
CA VAL A 571 -14.38 -29.15 -5.03
C VAL A 571 -14.79 -30.50 -5.63
N THR A 572 -15.01 -31.51 -4.78
CA THR A 572 -15.39 -32.86 -5.21
C THR A 572 -16.89 -33.13 -5.10
N ALA A 573 -17.58 -32.51 -4.13
CA ALA A 573 -19.03 -32.52 -4.03
C ALA A 573 -19.58 -31.26 -3.35
N PRO A 574 -20.67 -30.65 -3.87
CA PRO A 574 -21.44 -31.04 -5.05
C PRO A 574 -20.69 -30.67 -6.34
N ASN A 575 -20.71 -31.55 -7.33
CA ASN A 575 -19.94 -31.32 -8.57
C ASN A 575 -20.68 -31.75 -9.85
N THR A 576 -21.96 -32.11 -9.74
CA THR A 576 -22.79 -32.61 -10.85
C THR A 576 -24.16 -31.94 -10.87
N ALA A 577 -24.74 -31.79 -12.08
CA ALA A 577 -26.06 -31.19 -12.23
C ALA A 577 -27.21 -32.02 -11.63
N SER A 578 -26.94 -33.30 -11.31
CA SER A 578 -27.88 -34.18 -10.62
C SER A 578 -27.93 -33.98 -9.11
N ALA A 579 -26.99 -33.23 -8.52
CA ALA A 579 -27.06 -32.89 -7.10
C ALA A 579 -28.34 -32.11 -6.79
N ASN A 580 -29.04 -32.51 -5.73
CA ASN A 580 -30.32 -31.94 -5.33
C ASN A 580 -30.35 -31.83 -3.80
N TRP A 581 -30.11 -30.62 -3.31
CA TRP A 581 -30.09 -30.31 -1.88
C TRP A 581 -31.49 -29.97 -1.40
N LYS A 582 -31.88 -30.49 -0.23
CA LYS A 582 -33.16 -30.15 0.39
C LYS A 582 -32.98 -29.09 1.45
N ILE A 583 -33.85 -28.08 1.43
CA ILE A 583 -33.81 -26.96 2.38
C ILE A 583 -33.87 -27.50 3.82
N GLY A 584 -32.95 -27.01 4.67
CA GLY A 584 -32.79 -27.42 6.06
C GLY A 584 -31.93 -28.68 6.28
N GLU A 585 -31.69 -29.49 5.26
CA GLU A 585 -30.80 -30.65 5.34
C GLU A 585 -29.36 -30.22 5.65
N TYR A 586 -28.61 -31.06 6.38
CA TYR A 586 -27.17 -30.92 6.49
C TYR A 586 -26.50 -31.83 5.46
N VAL A 587 -25.77 -31.22 4.53
CA VAL A 587 -25.10 -31.91 3.43
C VAL A 587 -23.60 -31.80 3.60
N ASN A 588 -22.87 -32.87 3.27
CA ASN A 588 -21.41 -32.82 3.28
C ASN A 588 -20.92 -32.17 1.98
N VAL A 589 -20.21 -31.06 2.11
CA VAL A 589 -19.44 -30.45 1.02
C VAL A 589 -18.01 -30.98 1.13
N THR A 590 -17.49 -31.55 0.06
CA THR A 590 -16.15 -32.17 0.07
C THR A 590 -15.24 -31.57 -0.97
N TRP A 591 -13.94 -31.61 -0.69
CA TRP A 591 -12.87 -31.15 -1.58
C TRP A 591 -11.63 -32.03 -1.46
N ASP A 592 -10.77 -31.96 -2.47
CA ASP A 592 -9.43 -32.53 -2.42
C ASP A 592 -8.48 -31.50 -1.80
N VAL A 593 -8.00 -31.80 -0.59
CA VAL A 593 -7.02 -30.96 0.14
C VAL A 593 -5.72 -30.81 -0.66
N ALA A 594 -5.33 -31.84 -1.42
CA ALA A 594 -4.17 -31.82 -2.31
C ALA A 594 -2.87 -31.28 -1.67
N LYS A 595 -2.61 -31.62 -0.40
CA LYS A 595 -1.45 -31.18 0.41
C LYS A 595 -1.36 -29.67 0.63
N THR A 596 -2.43 -28.91 0.42
CA THR A 596 -2.44 -27.46 0.63
C THR A 596 -2.37 -27.08 2.11
N ASP A 597 -2.77 -27.98 3.01
CA ASP A 597 -2.71 -27.87 4.46
C ASP A 597 -1.28 -28.00 5.04
N GLN A 598 -0.34 -28.50 4.23
CA GLN A 598 1.04 -28.75 4.61
C GLN A 598 1.97 -27.61 4.14
N ALA A 599 3.07 -27.39 4.87
CA ALA A 599 4.10 -26.45 4.44
C ALA A 599 4.71 -26.88 3.09
N PRO A 600 4.98 -25.94 2.16
CA PRO A 600 5.01 -24.49 2.36
C PRO A 600 3.69 -23.75 2.03
N VAL A 601 2.66 -24.41 1.48
CA VAL A 601 1.36 -23.76 1.18
C VAL A 601 0.63 -23.39 2.47
N ASN A 602 0.59 -24.31 3.45
CA ASN A 602 0.18 -24.09 4.83
C ASN A 602 -1.22 -23.46 5.01
N CYS A 603 -2.17 -23.74 4.12
CA CYS A 603 -3.55 -23.28 4.21
C CYS A 603 -4.30 -24.11 5.26
N LYS A 604 -4.45 -23.60 6.48
CA LYS A 604 -5.04 -24.36 7.59
C LYS A 604 -6.55 -24.39 7.56
N ASN A 605 -7.18 -23.33 7.06
CA ASN A 605 -8.63 -23.18 7.10
C ASN A 605 -9.21 -22.79 5.74
N VAL A 606 -10.48 -23.13 5.53
CA VAL A 606 -11.26 -22.78 4.34
C VAL A 606 -12.60 -22.14 4.70
N ASN A 607 -13.17 -21.40 3.75
CA ASN A 607 -14.53 -20.88 3.79
C ASN A 607 -15.37 -21.53 2.71
N ILE A 608 -16.63 -21.87 3.02
CA ILE A 608 -17.56 -22.48 2.09
C ILE A 608 -18.66 -21.47 1.77
N ARG A 609 -18.75 -21.07 0.50
CA ARG A 609 -19.73 -20.09 0.03
C ARG A 609 -20.67 -20.67 -1.02
N LEU A 610 -21.89 -20.13 -1.06
CA LEU A 610 -22.95 -20.49 -1.98
C LEU A 610 -23.27 -19.32 -2.92
N SER A 611 -23.40 -19.66 -4.19
CA SER A 611 -23.97 -18.83 -5.25
C SER A 611 -25.35 -19.38 -5.61
N ILE A 612 -26.28 -18.49 -5.97
CA ILE A 612 -27.60 -18.86 -6.54
C ILE A 612 -27.81 -18.36 -7.97
N ASP A 613 -26.81 -17.68 -8.55
CA ASP A 613 -26.85 -17.03 -9.87
C ASP A 613 -25.99 -17.72 -10.94
N GLY A 614 -25.48 -18.91 -10.62
CA GLY A 614 -24.62 -19.71 -11.51
C GLY A 614 -23.12 -19.50 -11.30
N GLY A 615 -22.72 -18.85 -10.22
CA GLY A 615 -21.32 -18.65 -9.80
C GLY A 615 -20.81 -17.24 -10.07
N LEU A 616 -21.69 -16.30 -10.45
CA LEU A 616 -21.31 -14.92 -10.72
C LEU A 616 -21.05 -14.16 -9.42
N THR A 617 -21.81 -14.46 -8.36
CA THR A 617 -21.61 -13.88 -7.03
C THR A 617 -21.75 -14.93 -5.93
N TYR A 618 -21.01 -14.77 -4.83
CA TYR A 618 -21.02 -15.67 -3.67
C TYR A 618 -21.40 -14.93 -2.37
N PRO A 619 -22.63 -14.40 -2.25
CA PRO A 619 -23.02 -13.58 -1.10
C PRO A 619 -23.40 -14.39 0.16
N TYR A 620 -23.55 -15.72 0.05
CA TYR A 620 -23.99 -16.56 1.16
C TYR A 620 -22.83 -17.42 1.68
N THR A 621 -22.44 -17.21 2.92
CA THR A 621 -21.47 -18.08 3.62
C THR A 621 -22.22 -19.25 4.27
N LEU A 622 -21.82 -20.47 3.93
CA LEU A 622 -22.35 -21.71 4.52
C LEU A 622 -21.54 -22.15 5.74
N ALA A 623 -20.22 -21.98 5.69
CA ALA A 623 -19.29 -22.19 6.80
C ALA A 623 -18.05 -21.30 6.61
N SER A 624 -17.37 -20.92 7.69
CA SER A 624 -16.18 -20.05 7.64
C SER A 624 -15.15 -20.51 8.66
N GLY A 625 -13.87 -20.44 8.29
CA GLY A 625 -12.75 -20.81 9.16
C GLY A 625 -12.76 -22.29 9.57
N VAL A 626 -13.30 -23.18 8.74
CA VAL A 626 -13.29 -24.63 9.02
C VAL A 626 -11.96 -25.22 8.58
N ASP A 627 -11.52 -26.31 9.19
CA ASP A 627 -10.23 -26.94 8.88
C ASP A 627 -10.16 -27.41 7.42
N ASN A 628 -8.98 -27.31 6.82
CA ASN A 628 -8.72 -27.76 5.45
C ASN A 628 -8.46 -29.28 5.40
N ASP A 629 -9.45 -30.09 5.77
CA ASP A 629 -9.32 -31.54 5.96
C ASP A 629 -10.08 -32.40 4.91
N GLY A 630 -10.82 -31.75 4.01
CA GLY A 630 -11.45 -32.36 2.84
C GLY A 630 -12.97 -32.50 2.92
N GLY A 631 -13.62 -32.10 4.03
CA GLY A 631 -15.08 -32.10 4.08
C GLY A 631 -15.69 -31.33 5.25
N GLN A 632 -16.85 -30.71 5.01
CA GLN A 632 -17.62 -30.02 6.04
C GLN A 632 -19.10 -30.21 5.83
N TYR A 633 -19.83 -30.53 6.90
CA TYR A 633 -21.28 -30.49 6.88
C TYR A 633 -21.80 -29.05 6.96
N VAL A 634 -22.67 -28.69 6.02
CA VAL A 634 -23.30 -27.36 5.96
C VAL A 634 -24.81 -27.47 5.93
N GLN A 635 -25.49 -26.54 6.58
CA GLN A 635 -26.95 -26.46 6.51
C GLN A 635 -27.38 -25.83 5.18
N VAL A 636 -28.30 -26.49 4.48
CA VAL A 636 -28.84 -25.97 3.21
C VAL A 636 -29.82 -24.82 3.51
N PRO A 637 -29.55 -23.59 3.02
CA PRO A 637 -30.39 -22.43 3.29
C PRO A 637 -31.71 -22.47 2.49
N ASP A 638 -32.73 -21.73 2.95
CA ASP A 638 -34.02 -21.57 2.25
C ASP A 638 -33.89 -20.63 1.04
N LEU A 639 -33.12 -21.07 0.04
CA LEU A 639 -32.81 -20.34 -1.19
C LEU A 639 -33.06 -21.24 -2.41
N PRO A 640 -34.33 -21.50 -2.79
CA PRO A 640 -34.65 -22.38 -3.89
C PRO A 640 -34.11 -21.83 -5.22
N THR A 641 -33.30 -22.64 -5.91
CA THR A 641 -32.70 -22.28 -7.21
C THR A 641 -32.32 -23.54 -7.98
N SER A 642 -32.17 -23.42 -9.30
CA SER A 642 -31.57 -24.45 -10.16
C SER A 642 -30.18 -24.05 -10.68
N LYS A 643 -29.62 -22.97 -10.13
CA LYS A 643 -28.32 -22.38 -10.52
C LYS A 643 -27.37 -22.30 -9.33
N ALA A 644 -27.49 -23.23 -8.38
CA ALA A 644 -26.62 -23.25 -7.22
C ALA A 644 -25.19 -23.64 -7.60
N ARG A 645 -24.19 -22.97 -7.00
CA ARG A 645 -22.76 -23.33 -7.07
C ARG A 645 -22.15 -23.19 -5.70
N VAL A 646 -21.29 -24.13 -5.33
CA VAL A 646 -20.45 -24.03 -4.12
C VAL A 646 -19.06 -23.56 -4.52
N ARG A 647 -18.47 -22.69 -3.71
CA ARG A 647 -17.08 -22.26 -3.78
C ARG A 647 -16.41 -22.53 -2.45
N ILE A 648 -15.19 -23.06 -2.49
CA ILE A 648 -14.36 -23.28 -1.32
C ILE A 648 -13.13 -22.39 -1.47
N ASP A 649 -13.00 -21.45 -0.55
CA ASP A 649 -11.92 -20.46 -0.51
C ASP A 649 -10.91 -20.84 0.55
N ALA A 650 -9.62 -20.75 0.27
CA ALA A 650 -8.63 -20.68 1.33
C ALA A 650 -8.93 -19.48 2.24
N ALA A 651 -8.92 -19.68 3.56
CA ALA A 651 -9.25 -18.61 4.51
C ALA A 651 -8.04 -17.71 4.80
N ASP A 652 -6.84 -18.25 4.67
CA ASP A 652 -5.54 -17.66 4.96
C ASP A 652 -4.63 -17.57 3.72
N ASN A 653 -5.17 -17.84 2.53
CA ASN A 653 -4.45 -17.83 1.26
C ASN A 653 -5.38 -17.35 0.11
N ILE A 654 -4.87 -17.18 -1.11
CA ILE A 654 -5.59 -16.55 -2.24
C ILE A 654 -6.29 -17.53 -3.18
N PHE A 655 -6.05 -18.83 -3.04
CA PHE A 655 -6.57 -19.84 -3.95
C PHE A 655 -7.97 -20.31 -3.57
N PHE A 656 -8.72 -20.81 -4.55
CA PHE A 656 -10.07 -21.33 -4.35
C PHE A 656 -10.44 -22.32 -5.46
N ASP A 657 -11.52 -23.06 -5.26
CA ASP A 657 -12.18 -23.79 -6.35
C ASP A 657 -13.71 -23.68 -6.31
N VAL A 658 -14.36 -23.93 -7.44
CA VAL A 658 -15.81 -23.84 -7.66
C VAL A 658 -16.36 -25.14 -8.22
N SER A 659 -17.52 -25.59 -7.72
CA SER A 659 -18.27 -26.72 -8.29
C SER A 659 -18.46 -26.61 -9.81
N ASN A 660 -18.18 -27.68 -10.54
CA ASN A 660 -18.17 -27.77 -12.01
C ASN A 660 -19.56 -27.71 -12.68
N ALA A 661 -20.66 -28.01 -11.97
CA ALA A 661 -22.02 -27.92 -12.51
C ALA A 661 -23.02 -27.15 -11.62
N ASN A 662 -23.98 -26.47 -12.25
CA ASN A 662 -25.14 -25.90 -11.57
C ASN A 662 -25.98 -27.04 -10.97
N PHE A 663 -26.31 -26.97 -9.69
CA PHE A 663 -27.19 -27.93 -9.02
C PHE A 663 -28.46 -27.25 -8.49
N SER A 664 -29.39 -28.04 -7.94
CA SER A 664 -30.68 -27.55 -7.46
C SER A 664 -30.80 -27.57 -5.94
N ILE A 665 -31.39 -26.51 -5.38
CA ILE A 665 -31.88 -26.43 -4.00
C ILE A 665 -33.41 -26.41 -4.06
N GLN A 666 -34.06 -27.33 -3.35
CA GLN A 666 -35.51 -27.54 -3.41
C GLN A 666 -36.10 -27.80 -2.02
N GLN A 667 -37.41 -27.60 -1.90
CA GLN A 667 -38.14 -28.01 -0.71
C GLN A 667 -38.13 -29.55 -0.55
N PRO A 668 -38.09 -30.08 0.68
CA PRO A 668 -38.30 -31.50 0.96
C PRO A 668 -39.68 -31.95 0.42
N THR A 669 -39.82 -33.24 0.10
CA THR A 669 -41.11 -33.83 -0.37
C THR A 669 -41.73 -34.83 0.62
N GLN A 670 -41.00 -35.20 1.67
CA GLN A 670 -41.46 -36.06 2.77
C GLN A 670 -40.99 -35.50 4.13
N PRO A 671 -41.65 -35.83 5.25
CA PRO A 671 -41.18 -35.46 6.59
C PRO A 671 -39.79 -36.00 6.89
N THR A 672 -38.85 -35.15 7.29
CA THR A 672 -37.47 -35.55 7.63
C THR A 672 -36.97 -34.87 8.90
N LEU A 673 -36.05 -35.52 9.60
CA LEU A 673 -35.26 -34.92 10.67
C LEU A 673 -33.97 -34.32 10.09
N THR A 674 -33.63 -33.12 10.54
CA THR A 674 -32.32 -32.49 10.30
C THR A 674 -31.49 -32.63 11.57
N PHE A 675 -30.21 -32.97 11.41
CA PHE A 675 -29.26 -33.16 12.50
C PHE A 675 -27.94 -32.49 12.12
N GLY A 676 -27.48 -31.57 12.96
CA GLY A 676 -26.23 -30.85 12.77
C GLY A 676 -25.53 -30.60 14.11
N LEU A 677 -24.24 -30.32 14.02
CA LEU A 677 -23.42 -29.85 15.14
C LEU A 677 -23.02 -28.40 14.86
N SER A 678 -22.93 -27.56 15.89
CA SER A 678 -22.39 -26.21 15.75
C SER A 678 -20.87 -26.24 15.55
N ASN A 679 -20.23 -27.29 16.04
CA ASN A 679 -18.82 -27.59 15.79
C ASN A 679 -18.60 -29.10 15.71
N ASP A 680 -17.96 -29.57 14.64
CA ASP A 680 -17.65 -30.97 14.38
C ASP A 680 -16.14 -31.23 14.22
N ALA A 681 -15.30 -30.21 14.38
CA ALA A 681 -13.86 -30.39 14.45
C ALA A 681 -13.19 -29.30 15.30
N GLY A 682 -11.89 -29.44 15.57
CA GLY A 682 -11.10 -28.30 16.02
C GLY A 682 -9.80 -28.65 16.72
N GLN A 683 -8.88 -27.70 16.71
CA GLN A 683 -7.65 -27.74 17.49
C GLN A 683 -7.92 -27.30 18.93
N ILE A 684 -7.48 -28.10 19.89
CA ILE A 684 -7.62 -27.84 21.33
C ILE A 684 -6.24 -27.67 21.94
N CYS A 685 -6.01 -26.47 22.45
CA CYS A 685 -4.80 -26.10 23.16
C CYS A 685 -4.95 -26.50 24.63
N LEU A 686 -4.27 -27.56 25.05
CA LEU A 686 -4.44 -28.08 26.41
C LEU A 686 -4.10 -27.00 27.44
N PRO A 687 -4.91 -26.85 28.52
CA PRO A 687 -6.00 -27.73 28.97
C PRO A 687 -7.43 -27.31 28.54
N ASP A 688 -7.60 -26.54 27.46
CA ASP A 688 -8.90 -26.02 27.04
C ASP A 688 -9.93 -27.14 26.77
N ALA A 689 -11.21 -26.90 27.07
CA ALA A 689 -12.29 -27.86 26.83
C ALA A 689 -12.90 -27.71 25.43
N PHE A 690 -13.40 -28.81 24.85
CA PHE A 690 -14.19 -28.77 23.62
C PHE A 690 -15.69 -28.73 23.92
N GLY A 691 -16.45 -27.95 23.14
CA GLY A 691 -17.91 -27.87 23.26
C GLY A 691 -18.59 -27.75 21.91
N THR A 692 -19.75 -28.40 21.76
CA THR A 692 -20.58 -28.30 20.55
C THR A 692 -22.06 -28.34 20.87
N GLU A 693 -22.84 -27.48 20.22
CA GLU A 693 -24.29 -27.49 20.26
C GLU A 693 -24.84 -28.46 19.22
N ILE A 694 -25.80 -29.27 19.63
CA ILE A 694 -26.49 -30.26 18.80
C ILE A 694 -27.82 -29.68 18.38
N LEU A 695 -28.00 -29.54 17.07
CA LEU A 695 -29.16 -28.91 16.45
C LEU A 695 -30.04 -29.99 15.82
N THR A 696 -31.31 -30.01 16.19
CA THR A 696 -32.32 -30.88 15.57
C THR A 696 -33.49 -30.04 15.05
N ALA A 697 -34.04 -30.39 13.89
CA ALA A 697 -35.29 -29.79 13.42
C ALA A 697 -36.11 -30.76 12.57
N GLY A 698 -37.43 -30.65 12.62
CA GLY A 698 -38.35 -31.43 11.80
C GLY A 698 -38.79 -30.64 10.57
N SER A 699 -38.71 -31.27 9.40
CA SER A 699 -39.28 -30.74 8.15
C SER A 699 -40.60 -31.45 7.80
N LEU A 700 -41.50 -30.77 7.08
CA LEU A 700 -42.81 -31.30 6.64
C LEU A 700 -43.63 -32.02 7.73
N GLY A 701 -43.51 -31.60 8.99
CA GLY A 701 -44.27 -32.13 10.12
C GLY A 701 -43.61 -33.31 10.86
N PHE A 702 -42.33 -33.59 10.62
CA PHE A 702 -41.57 -34.57 11.42
C PHE A 702 -41.57 -34.18 12.90
N SER A 703 -42.00 -35.09 13.78
CA SER A 703 -42.20 -34.81 15.21
C SER A 703 -41.84 -35.98 16.14
N ASP A 704 -41.16 -37.01 15.62
CA ASP A 704 -40.75 -38.16 16.43
C ASP A 704 -39.59 -37.80 17.37
N PRO A 705 -39.56 -38.29 18.63
CA PRO A 705 -38.47 -38.04 19.57
C PRO A 705 -37.12 -38.60 19.09
N VAL A 706 -36.03 -37.94 19.49
CA VAL A 706 -34.64 -38.25 19.11
C VAL A 706 -33.79 -38.52 20.34
N THR A 707 -33.05 -39.63 20.36
CA THR A 707 -32.11 -39.98 21.44
C THR A 707 -30.66 -39.77 20.99
N LEU A 708 -29.85 -39.12 21.83
CA LEU A 708 -28.42 -38.85 21.61
C LEU A 708 -27.53 -39.87 22.32
N SER A 709 -26.44 -40.26 21.67
CA SER A 709 -25.36 -41.05 22.26
C SER A 709 -24.00 -40.71 21.63
N LEU A 710 -22.90 -41.09 22.30
CA LEU A 710 -21.56 -41.09 21.72
C LEU A 710 -21.16 -42.51 21.30
N ASP A 711 -20.43 -42.62 20.21
CA ASP A 711 -19.75 -43.84 19.76
C ASP A 711 -18.27 -43.52 19.46
N GLY A 712 -17.33 -44.41 19.81
CA GLY A 712 -15.88 -44.15 19.72
C GLY A 712 -15.15 -43.82 21.04
N ASN A 713 -13.83 -43.67 20.97
CA ASN A 713 -12.95 -43.47 22.15
C ASN A 713 -12.51 -42.01 22.28
N LEU A 714 -12.68 -41.44 23.47
CA LEU A 714 -12.13 -40.13 23.85
C LEU A 714 -10.65 -40.24 24.27
N PRO A 715 -9.88 -39.14 24.25
CA PRO A 715 -8.52 -39.08 24.80
C PRO A 715 -8.44 -39.55 26.25
N THR A 716 -7.30 -40.13 26.67
CA THR A 716 -7.12 -40.59 28.04
C THR A 716 -7.20 -39.42 29.02
N GLY A 717 -8.13 -39.47 29.99
CA GLY A 717 -8.35 -38.40 30.97
C GLY A 717 -9.43 -37.39 30.59
N ALA A 718 -9.95 -37.44 29.36
CA ALA A 718 -11.06 -36.61 28.92
C ALA A 718 -12.41 -37.11 29.45
N THR A 719 -13.35 -36.21 29.74
CA THR A 719 -14.72 -36.57 30.15
C THR A 719 -15.76 -35.81 29.34
N ALA A 720 -16.66 -36.54 28.66
CA ALA A 720 -17.74 -35.98 27.85
C ALA A 720 -19.09 -36.01 28.56
N THR A 721 -19.86 -34.94 28.47
CA THR A 721 -21.20 -34.80 29.08
C THR A 721 -22.18 -34.10 28.14
N PHE A 722 -23.40 -34.64 28.03
CA PHE A 722 -24.54 -33.96 27.41
C PHE A 722 -25.39 -33.28 28.47
N ASP A 723 -25.84 -32.06 28.21
CA ASP A 723 -26.85 -31.41 29.06
C ASP A 723 -28.23 -32.09 28.94
N LYS A 724 -28.55 -32.67 27.76
CA LYS A 724 -29.77 -33.41 27.43
C LYS A 724 -29.48 -34.57 26.48
N THR A 725 -30.14 -35.71 26.70
CA THR A 725 -29.97 -36.92 25.86
C THR A 725 -31.22 -37.32 25.07
N ASN A 726 -32.38 -36.73 25.35
CA ASN A 726 -33.62 -36.94 24.59
C ASN A 726 -34.15 -35.57 24.14
N LEU A 727 -34.46 -35.44 22.85
CA LEU A 727 -34.87 -34.21 22.21
C LEU A 727 -36.14 -34.40 21.38
N MET A 728 -37.00 -33.38 21.35
CA MET A 728 -37.99 -33.24 20.28
C MET A 728 -37.36 -32.48 19.09
N PRO A 729 -37.78 -32.74 17.84
CA PRO A 729 -37.30 -31.97 16.70
C PRO A 729 -37.56 -30.47 16.90
N GLY A 730 -36.50 -29.66 16.84
CA GLY A 730 -36.51 -28.22 17.13
C GLY A 730 -35.88 -27.85 18.47
N GLU A 731 -35.56 -28.84 19.31
CA GLU A 731 -34.79 -28.64 20.55
C GLU A 731 -33.29 -28.83 20.32
N ASN A 732 -32.50 -28.09 21.10
CA ASN A 732 -31.04 -28.17 21.12
C ASN A 732 -30.53 -28.87 22.40
N ALA A 733 -29.37 -29.51 22.27
CA ALA A 733 -28.53 -30.01 23.37
C ALA A 733 -27.10 -29.47 23.23
N PHE A 734 -26.30 -29.58 24.27
CA PHE A 734 -24.89 -29.21 24.29
C PHE A 734 -24.04 -30.37 24.77
N LEU A 735 -22.96 -30.66 24.05
CA LEU A 735 -21.92 -31.61 24.42
C LEU A 735 -20.70 -30.83 24.92
N THR A 736 -20.16 -31.20 26.08
CA THR A 736 -18.89 -30.67 26.61
C THR A 736 -17.91 -31.81 26.87
N VAL A 737 -16.68 -31.65 26.39
CA VAL A 737 -15.55 -32.56 26.60
C VAL A 737 -14.47 -31.82 27.39
N ASP A 738 -14.34 -32.15 28.68
CA ASP A 738 -13.32 -31.59 29.58
C ASP A 738 -11.96 -32.24 29.33
N MET A 739 -10.92 -31.41 29.18
CA MET A 739 -9.54 -31.81 28.88
C MET A 739 -8.54 -31.48 29.99
N ASN A 740 -8.97 -31.04 31.19
CA ASN A 740 -8.08 -30.60 32.26
C ASN A 740 -7.03 -31.63 32.72
N ASN A 741 -7.28 -32.93 32.50
CA ASN A 741 -6.37 -34.03 32.87
C ASN A 741 -5.76 -34.73 31.65
N VAL A 742 -5.87 -34.14 30.46
CA VAL A 742 -5.31 -34.68 29.22
C VAL A 742 -3.91 -34.12 29.02
N THR A 743 -2.99 -35.01 28.66
CA THR A 743 -1.57 -34.69 28.37
C THR A 743 -1.09 -35.32 27.06
N GLU A 744 -1.99 -36.03 26.37
CA GLU A 744 -1.71 -36.70 25.11
C GLU A 744 -2.00 -35.72 23.94
N GLU A 745 -1.07 -35.62 23.00
CA GLU A 745 -1.21 -34.83 21.77
C GLU A 745 -1.67 -35.70 20.59
N GLY A 746 -2.25 -35.06 19.57
CA GLY A 746 -2.61 -35.69 18.29
C GLY A 746 -4.10 -35.67 17.98
N ILE A 747 -4.49 -36.42 16.93
CA ILE A 747 -5.85 -36.41 16.37
C ILE A 747 -6.71 -37.51 16.98
N PHE A 748 -7.88 -37.13 17.50
CA PHE A 748 -8.88 -38.03 18.08
C PHE A 748 -10.24 -37.84 17.42
N SER A 749 -10.93 -38.93 17.07
CA SER A 749 -12.26 -38.87 16.46
C SER A 749 -13.28 -39.74 17.20
N PHE A 750 -14.49 -39.21 17.35
CA PHE A 750 -15.64 -39.89 17.96
C PHE A 750 -16.97 -39.39 17.36
N ASP A 751 -18.02 -40.20 17.41
CA ASP A 751 -19.29 -39.93 16.74
C ASP A 751 -20.38 -39.49 17.72
N VAL A 752 -21.14 -38.46 17.35
CA VAL A 752 -22.44 -38.13 17.94
C VAL A 752 -23.54 -38.79 17.10
N VAL A 753 -24.33 -39.64 17.74
CA VAL A 753 -25.39 -40.42 17.10
C VAL A 753 -26.76 -39.92 17.56
N ALA A 754 -27.59 -39.47 16.61
CA ALA A 754 -28.98 -39.09 16.83
C ALA A 754 -29.92 -40.16 16.27
N THR A 755 -30.68 -40.83 17.15
CA THR A 755 -31.58 -41.94 16.79
C THR A 755 -33.05 -41.51 16.91
N PRO A 756 -33.78 -41.31 15.80
CA PRO A 756 -35.22 -41.03 15.85
C PRO A 756 -36.02 -42.29 16.21
N ALA A 757 -37.13 -42.12 16.93
CA ALA A 757 -38.01 -43.22 17.33
C ALA A 757 -38.67 -43.92 16.11
N GLY A 758 -38.03 -44.97 15.59
CA GLY A 758 -38.49 -45.73 14.41
C GLY A 758 -37.80 -45.36 13.09
N GLY A 759 -36.80 -44.47 13.13
CA GLY A 759 -36.01 -44.04 11.98
C GLY A 759 -34.61 -44.65 11.92
N THR A 760 -33.85 -44.28 10.89
CA THR A 760 -32.43 -44.61 10.77
C THR A 760 -31.60 -43.63 11.60
N PRO A 761 -30.61 -44.11 12.39
CA PRO A 761 -29.69 -43.22 13.10
C PRO A 761 -28.95 -42.28 12.14
N LEU A 762 -28.84 -41.03 12.53
CA LEU A 762 -28.00 -40.03 11.88
C LEU A 762 -26.71 -39.90 12.69
N VAL A 763 -25.56 -39.88 12.01
CA VAL A 763 -24.24 -39.85 12.65
C VAL A 763 -23.50 -38.59 12.22
N ARG A 764 -22.81 -37.95 13.17
CA ARG A 764 -21.87 -36.85 12.93
C ARG A 764 -20.59 -37.15 13.67
N THR A 765 -19.49 -37.20 12.95
CA THR A 765 -18.15 -37.42 13.52
C THR A 765 -17.61 -36.09 14.03
N ILE A 766 -16.98 -36.11 15.20
CA ILE A 766 -16.20 -35.02 15.77
C ILE A 766 -14.73 -35.40 15.69
N THR A 767 -13.88 -34.50 15.20
CA THR A 767 -12.42 -34.69 15.12
C THR A 767 -11.66 -33.58 15.84
N LEU A 768 -10.87 -33.93 16.87
CA LEU A 768 -10.11 -32.98 17.68
C LEU A 768 -8.61 -33.18 17.49
N ASN A 769 -7.86 -32.09 17.27
CA ASN A 769 -6.39 -32.08 17.28
C ASN A 769 -5.88 -31.48 18.60
N LEU A 770 -5.23 -32.26 19.45
CA LEU A 770 -4.77 -31.81 20.76
C LEU A 770 -3.30 -31.37 20.72
N VAL A 771 -3.02 -30.18 21.28
CA VAL A 771 -1.71 -29.50 21.24
C VAL A 771 -1.30 -29.05 22.65
N SER A 772 -0.06 -29.36 23.08
CA SER A 772 0.49 -28.87 24.35
C SER A 772 0.85 -27.39 24.29
N ASN A 773 0.81 -26.74 25.46
CA ASN A 773 0.97 -25.31 25.56
C ASN A 773 1.65 -24.82 26.84
N ASP A 774 2.66 -25.54 27.30
CA ASP A 774 3.42 -25.18 28.49
C ASP A 774 4.70 -24.39 28.13
N PHE A 775 4.64 -23.09 28.36
CA PHE A 775 5.78 -22.17 28.17
C PHE A 775 6.41 -21.68 29.47
N SER A 776 6.10 -22.30 30.60
CA SER A 776 6.52 -21.84 31.93
C SER A 776 8.03 -21.72 32.11
N GLY A 777 8.83 -22.32 31.23
CA GLY A 777 10.28 -22.23 31.22
C GLY A 777 10.89 -20.98 30.58
N LEU A 778 10.14 -20.05 29.99
CA LEU A 778 10.72 -18.91 29.24
C LEU A 778 11.38 -17.87 30.17
N ALA A 779 12.65 -17.57 29.94
CA ALA A 779 13.41 -16.55 30.66
C ALA A 779 14.36 -15.75 29.75
N LEU A 780 14.45 -14.45 29.99
CA LEU A 780 15.32 -13.51 29.28
C LEU A 780 16.73 -13.52 29.91
N GLN A 781 17.78 -13.64 29.09
CA GLN A 781 19.15 -13.92 29.56
C GLN A 781 20.11 -12.73 29.36
N ILE A 782 20.30 -12.28 28.12
CA ILE A 782 21.32 -11.27 27.77
C ILE A 782 20.67 -10.17 26.91
N PRO A 783 20.92 -8.88 27.17
CA PRO A 783 21.51 -8.34 28.39
C PRO A 783 20.71 -8.73 29.64
N ALA A 784 21.42 -8.92 30.75
CA ALA A 784 20.79 -9.29 32.03
C ALA A 784 19.94 -8.12 32.56
N ASP A 785 18.84 -8.44 33.23
CA ASP A 785 17.93 -7.43 33.77
C ASP A 785 18.60 -6.53 34.80
N GLY A 786 18.47 -5.22 34.61
CA GLY A 786 19.13 -4.23 35.47
C GLY A 786 20.56 -3.91 35.09
N SER A 787 21.12 -4.49 34.02
CA SER A 787 22.52 -4.28 33.66
C SER A 787 22.78 -2.86 33.15
N ASP A 788 23.88 -2.26 33.60
CA ASP A 788 24.35 -0.95 33.19
C ASP A 788 25.61 -1.05 32.32
N ASN A 789 26.07 0.10 31.81
CA ASN A 789 27.35 0.23 31.11
C ASN A 789 27.50 -0.75 29.91
N GLN A 790 26.39 -1.04 29.23
CA GLN A 790 26.37 -1.97 28.11
C GLN A 790 26.95 -1.34 26.84
N LEU A 791 27.53 -2.18 25.98
CA LEU A 791 28.03 -1.77 24.66
C LEU A 791 26.87 -1.30 23.77
N LEU A 792 27.19 -0.45 22.79
CA LEU A 792 26.21 0.12 21.86
C LEU A 792 25.73 -0.88 20.79
N THR A 793 26.41 -2.00 20.64
CA THR A 793 25.94 -3.13 19.84
C THR A 793 25.40 -4.20 20.78
N GLN A 794 24.16 -4.65 20.56
CA GLN A 794 23.57 -5.70 21.39
C GLN A 794 22.96 -6.85 20.62
N VAL A 795 23.04 -8.02 21.24
CA VAL A 795 22.31 -9.23 20.88
C VAL A 795 21.49 -9.66 22.08
N LEU A 796 20.17 -9.66 21.91
CA LEU A 796 19.22 -10.14 22.89
C LEU A 796 19.20 -11.67 22.85
N HIS A 797 19.21 -12.34 24.00
CA HIS A 797 19.15 -13.80 24.12
C HIS A 797 18.16 -14.22 25.21
N TRP A 798 17.36 -15.24 24.93
CA TRP A 798 16.47 -15.92 25.88
C TRP A 798 16.70 -17.43 25.81
N ASN A 799 16.12 -18.23 26.71
CA ASN A 799 16.17 -19.68 26.55
C ASN A 799 15.00 -20.20 25.71
N ALA A 800 15.28 -21.19 24.87
CA ALA A 800 14.23 -21.93 24.19
C ALA A 800 13.37 -22.75 25.18
N VAL A 801 12.08 -22.87 24.90
CA VAL A 801 11.12 -23.73 25.61
C VAL A 801 10.56 -24.80 24.67
N PRO A 802 10.28 -26.03 25.14
CA PRO A 802 9.95 -27.18 24.28
C PRO A 802 8.71 -26.98 23.41
N ASP A 803 7.66 -26.36 23.96
CA ASP A 803 6.37 -26.22 23.26
C ASP A 803 6.33 -24.99 22.34
N ALA A 804 7.44 -24.23 22.21
CA ALA A 804 7.54 -23.06 21.33
C ALA A 804 8.26 -23.38 20.03
N GLU A 805 7.59 -23.08 18.92
CA GLU A 805 8.15 -23.20 17.58
C GLU A 805 8.89 -21.93 17.19
N THR A 806 8.35 -20.77 17.55
CA THR A 806 8.91 -19.46 17.25
C THR A 806 8.71 -18.48 18.41
N TYR A 807 9.36 -17.32 18.31
CA TYR A 807 9.26 -16.23 19.27
C TYR A 807 8.99 -14.91 18.57
N ASP A 808 8.27 -14.01 19.25
CA ASP A 808 8.26 -12.59 18.91
C ASP A 808 9.10 -11.83 19.94
N VAL A 809 9.88 -10.85 19.49
CA VAL A 809 10.73 -9.99 20.33
C VAL A 809 10.53 -8.53 19.97
N GLU A 810 10.47 -7.67 21.00
CA GLU A 810 10.40 -6.23 20.87
C GLU A 810 11.51 -5.55 21.68
N PHE A 811 12.02 -4.43 21.14
CA PHE A 811 13.06 -3.60 21.72
C PHE A 811 12.65 -2.12 21.63
N SER A 812 12.73 -1.38 22.73
CA SER A 812 12.24 0.02 22.84
C SER A 812 13.05 0.86 23.82
N LYS A 813 12.86 2.18 23.81
CA LYS A 813 13.28 3.11 24.89
C LYS A 813 12.20 3.35 25.94
N ASN A 814 11.01 2.76 25.79
CA ASN A 814 9.93 2.89 26.75
C ASN A 814 9.40 1.50 27.14
N PRO A 815 9.29 1.18 28.44
CA PRO A 815 8.80 -0.12 28.89
C PRO A 815 7.31 -0.38 28.59
N SER A 816 6.56 0.62 28.10
CA SER A 816 5.21 0.44 27.56
C SER A 816 5.18 -0.14 26.15
N PHE A 817 6.32 -0.13 25.45
CA PHE A 817 6.46 -0.51 24.03
C PHE A 817 5.53 0.26 23.07
N THR A 818 5.10 1.49 23.43
CA THR A 818 4.31 2.33 22.50
C THR A 818 5.09 2.76 21.27
N ASN A 819 6.42 2.85 21.38
CA ASN A 819 7.34 3.16 20.28
C ASN A 819 8.42 2.08 20.21
N VAL A 820 8.17 1.00 19.47
CA VAL A 820 9.14 -0.08 19.25
C VAL A 820 10.23 0.41 18.30
N LEU A 821 11.49 0.26 18.69
CA LEU A 821 12.65 0.64 17.88
C LEU A 821 13.12 -0.50 16.97
N ALA A 822 13.02 -1.74 17.45
CA ALA A 822 13.32 -2.93 16.67
C ALA A 822 12.43 -4.07 17.15
N SER A 823 12.00 -4.92 16.23
CA SER A 823 11.25 -6.13 16.53
C SER A 823 11.61 -7.23 15.55
N LYS A 824 11.27 -8.46 15.94
CA LYS A 824 11.24 -9.59 15.03
C LYS A 824 10.13 -10.53 15.47
N THR A 825 9.26 -10.89 14.53
CA THR A 825 8.21 -11.89 14.73
C THR A 825 8.63 -13.22 14.15
N ASP A 826 8.04 -14.30 14.67
CA ASP A 826 8.21 -15.66 14.16
C ASP A 826 9.67 -16.11 14.01
N THR A 827 10.54 -15.71 14.93
CA THR A 827 11.94 -16.15 14.90
C THR A 827 12.09 -17.55 15.50
N PRO A 828 12.65 -18.54 14.78
CA PRO A 828 12.85 -19.90 15.30
C PRO A 828 14.12 -20.04 16.16
N ILE A 829 14.88 -18.95 16.28
CA ILE A 829 16.12 -18.89 17.06
C ILE A 829 15.89 -18.07 18.32
N ASP A 830 16.60 -18.43 19.39
CA ASP A 830 16.52 -17.88 20.74
C ASP A 830 17.36 -16.60 20.94
N SER A 831 17.50 -15.81 19.86
CA SER A 831 18.29 -14.58 19.86
C SER A 831 17.85 -13.55 18.82
N PHE A 832 18.17 -12.27 19.10
CA PHE A 832 17.90 -11.14 18.20
C PHE A 832 18.98 -10.06 18.27
N LYS A 833 19.65 -9.80 17.15
CA LYS A 833 20.67 -8.74 17.04
C LYS A 833 20.01 -7.40 16.69
N ILE A 834 20.34 -6.35 17.45
CA ILE A 834 19.87 -4.99 17.16
C ILE A 834 20.56 -4.46 15.87
N PRO A 835 19.79 -3.98 14.87
CA PRO A 835 20.34 -3.66 13.54
C PRO A 835 21.03 -2.28 13.45
N PHE A 836 20.97 -1.48 14.52
CA PHE A 836 21.58 -0.15 14.59
C PHE A 836 22.42 0.01 15.87
N LEU A 837 23.26 1.04 15.87
CA LEU A 837 24.05 1.43 17.05
C LEU A 837 23.14 2.12 18.07
N LEU A 838 23.21 1.69 19.32
CA LEU A 838 22.48 2.31 20.42
C LEU A 838 23.09 3.67 20.80
N GLU A 839 22.28 4.54 21.41
CA GLU A 839 22.73 5.82 21.94
C GLU A 839 23.51 5.60 23.25
N LYS A 840 24.54 6.41 23.50
CA LYS A 840 25.32 6.41 24.74
C LYS A 840 24.46 6.92 25.91
N GLY A 841 24.70 6.43 27.13
CA GLY A 841 24.03 6.85 28.37
C GLY A 841 22.50 6.68 28.36
N THR A 842 21.98 5.74 27.59
CA THR A 842 20.54 5.63 27.28
C THR A 842 19.96 4.32 27.80
N ALA A 843 18.74 4.40 28.33
CA ALA A 843 17.93 3.29 28.81
C ALA A 843 17.20 2.56 27.67
N TYR A 844 17.25 1.23 27.68
CA TYR A 844 16.55 0.37 26.74
C TYR A 844 15.80 -0.77 27.43
N TYR A 845 14.71 -1.19 26.80
CA TYR A 845 13.77 -2.18 27.30
C TYR A 845 13.47 -3.21 26.22
N TRP A 846 13.33 -4.47 26.59
CA TRP A 846 12.99 -5.53 25.65
C TRP A 846 12.13 -6.63 26.28
N ARG A 847 11.36 -7.33 25.45
CA ARG A 847 10.47 -8.42 25.88
C ARG A 847 10.34 -9.47 24.79
N VAL A 848 9.97 -10.68 25.19
CA VAL A 848 9.78 -11.83 24.29
C VAL A 848 8.45 -12.51 24.62
N ARG A 849 7.77 -13.06 23.62
CA ARG A 849 6.70 -14.04 23.81
C ARG A 849 6.93 -15.28 22.96
N PRO A 850 6.60 -16.48 23.45
CA PRO A 850 6.63 -17.70 22.67
C PRO A 850 5.38 -17.83 21.80
N ARG A 851 5.50 -18.62 20.73
CA ARG A 851 4.43 -18.94 19.80
C ARG A 851 4.56 -20.40 19.35
N ASN A 852 3.41 -21.04 19.18
CA ASN A 852 3.26 -22.31 18.50
C ASN A 852 1.96 -22.32 17.69
N GLU A 853 1.52 -23.47 17.22
CA GLU A 853 0.29 -23.64 16.43
C GLU A 853 -1.00 -23.17 17.14
N CYS A 854 -0.98 -22.96 18.46
CA CYS A 854 -2.08 -22.33 19.22
C CYS A 854 -2.05 -20.80 19.25
N GLY A 855 -1.05 -20.18 18.60
CA GLY A 855 -0.88 -18.74 18.56
C GLY A 855 0.08 -18.18 19.61
N PRO A 856 0.26 -16.84 19.63
CA PRO A 856 1.19 -16.18 20.53
C PRO A 856 0.67 -16.15 21.96
N ARG A 857 1.57 -16.26 22.94
CA ARG A 857 1.23 -16.08 24.36
C ARG A 857 1.50 -14.67 24.88
N ASP A 858 1.17 -14.48 26.15
CA ASP A 858 1.43 -13.22 26.84
C ASP A 858 2.92 -12.87 26.75
N TRP A 859 3.18 -11.57 26.62
CA TRP A 859 4.53 -11.04 26.65
C TRP A 859 5.18 -11.28 28.00
N SER A 860 6.47 -11.59 27.99
CA SER A 860 7.28 -11.47 29.19
C SER A 860 7.22 -10.03 29.73
N GLY A 861 7.45 -9.86 31.03
CA GLY A 861 7.69 -8.52 31.57
C GLY A 861 8.90 -7.84 30.90
N PRO A 862 8.96 -6.50 30.86
CA PRO A 862 10.09 -5.78 30.29
C PRO A 862 11.38 -6.09 31.04
N ASN A 863 12.40 -6.44 30.28
CA ASN A 863 13.79 -6.55 30.71
C ASN A 863 14.52 -5.24 30.38
N PHE A 864 15.35 -4.74 31.28
CA PHE A 864 16.01 -3.44 31.16
C PHE A 864 17.54 -3.53 31.13
N PHE A 865 18.16 -2.68 30.31
CA PHE A 865 19.57 -2.35 30.43
C PHE A 865 19.87 -0.90 30.00
N SER A 866 21.03 -0.37 30.37
CA SER A 866 21.52 0.93 29.89
C SER A 866 22.90 0.84 29.23
N THR A 867 23.15 1.73 28.28
CA THR A 867 24.46 1.85 27.61
C THR A 867 25.44 2.72 28.39
N PHE A 868 26.74 2.58 28.12
CA PHE A 868 27.78 3.41 28.73
C PHE A 868 27.65 4.89 28.36
N ALA A 869 28.06 5.80 29.26
CA ALA A 869 27.99 7.26 29.08
C ALA A 869 29.38 7.88 28.76
N GLU A 870 29.43 8.79 27.79
CA GLU A 870 30.63 9.57 27.44
C GLU A 870 30.28 11.03 27.13
N ASN A 871 31.26 11.93 27.28
CA ASN A 871 31.13 13.32 26.89
C ASN A 871 31.86 13.55 25.55
N CYS A 872 31.11 13.83 24.49
CA CYS A 872 31.63 13.98 23.13
C CYS A 872 31.61 15.44 22.68
N GLN A 873 32.68 15.88 22.01
CA GLN A 873 32.79 17.20 21.40
C GLN A 873 33.14 17.06 19.92
N SER A 874 32.33 17.69 19.06
CA SER A 874 32.54 17.70 17.62
C SER A 874 33.19 19.01 17.15
N PHE A 875 34.15 18.89 16.24
CA PHE A 875 34.92 19.97 15.64
C PHE A 875 34.80 19.87 14.12
N THR A 876 34.70 21.02 13.44
CA THR A 876 34.57 21.10 11.98
C THR A 876 35.75 21.86 11.39
N ALA A 877 36.24 21.41 10.24
CA ALA A 877 37.29 22.12 9.52
C ALA A 877 36.77 23.44 8.94
N ASN A 878 37.51 24.52 9.17
CA ASN A 878 37.14 25.86 8.71
C ASN A 878 37.90 26.32 7.45
N ASP A 879 38.76 25.47 6.89
CA ASP A 879 39.60 25.77 5.74
C ASP A 879 39.15 25.06 4.45
N LEU A 880 37.93 24.51 4.45
CA LEU A 880 37.24 23.90 3.31
C LEU A 880 36.19 24.87 2.71
N PRO A 881 35.85 24.77 1.41
CA PRO A 881 36.23 23.71 0.47
C PRO A 881 37.65 23.87 -0.10
N LYS A 882 38.29 22.75 -0.44
CA LYS A 882 39.59 22.72 -1.14
C LYS A 882 39.49 21.92 -2.44
N ASN A 883 40.17 22.40 -3.47
CA ASN A 883 40.17 21.78 -4.79
C ASN A 883 41.30 20.75 -4.92
N ILE A 884 40.98 19.58 -5.48
CA ILE A 884 41.90 18.52 -5.90
C ILE A 884 42.17 18.71 -7.39
N THR A 885 43.38 19.16 -7.74
CA THR A 885 43.74 19.49 -9.12
C THR A 885 43.97 18.25 -9.97
N ALA A 886 43.41 18.21 -11.17
CA ALA A 886 43.69 17.16 -12.16
C ALA A 886 45.14 17.18 -12.72
N ASN A 887 45.89 18.26 -12.45
CA ASN A 887 47.31 18.37 -12.81
C ASN A 887 48.20 17.79 -11.71
N GLY A 888 48.95 16.73 -12.02
CA GLY A 888 49.89 16.11 -11.08
C GLY A 888 49.21 15.06 -10.18
N THR A 889 49.93 14.62 -9.15
CA THR A 889 49.41 13.76 -8.07
C THR A 889 49.35 14.59 -6.78
N PRO A 890 48.35 15.49 -6.64
CA PRO A 890 48.32 16.46 -5.55
C PRO A 890 48.13 15.79 -4.19
N THR A 891 48.73 16.39 -3.17
CA THR A 891 48.42 16.11 -1.75
C THR A 891 47.86 17.37 -1.12
N ILE A 892 46.70 17.26 -0.49
CA ILE A 892 45.96 18.36 0.12
C ILE A 892 45.73 18.03 1.58
N GLU A 893 45.93 19.02 2.44
CA GLU A 893 45.71 18.89 3.87
C GLU A 893 44.62 19.88 4.31
N THR A 894 43.67 19.44 5.13
CA THR A 894 42.72 20.27 5.87
C THR A 894 42.91 20.06 7.37
N LYS A 895 42.74 21.13 8.15
CA LYS A 895 43.14 21.17 9.56
C LYS A 895 41.99 21.55 10.49
N ILE A 896 41.93 20.84 11.62
CA ILE A 896 41.05 21.13 12.75
C ILE A 896 41.94 21.46 13.96
N THR A 897 41.70 22.59 14.63
CA THR A 897 42.45 22.98 15.84
C THR A 897 41.56 22.82 17.08
N VAL A 898 41.97 21.97 18.00
CA VAL A 898 41.32 21.74 19.30
C VAL A 898 42.07 22.57 20.35
N ASN A 899 41.41 23.59 20.91
CA ASN A 899 42.03 24.57 21.82
C ASN A 899 42.05 24.12 23.28
N ALA A 900 41.14 23.24 23.68
CA ALA A 900 41.08 22.63 25.00
C ALA A 900 40.63 21.18 24.82
N GLY A 901 41.31 20.24 25.47
CA GLY A 901 41.15 18.83 25.19
C GLY A 901 41.06 17.94 26.44
N GLY A 902 41.04 16.64 26.17
CA GLY A 902 40.96 15.56 27.13
C GLY A 902 41.55 14.26 26.55
N ILE A 903 41.57 13.21 27.36
CA ILE A 903 42.04 11.89 26.91
C ILE A 903 40.96 11.25 26.04
N ILE A 904 41.33 10.85 24.83
CA ILE A 904 40.44 10.24 23.85
C ILE A 904 40.07 8.83 24.34
N SER A 905 38.77 8.58 24.56
CA SER A 905 38.23 7.22 24.72
C SER A 905 37.59 6.70 23.43
N ASP A 906 37.09 7.60 22.57
CA ASP A 906 36.53 7.28 21.25
C ASP A 906 36.73 8.48 20.29
N ILE A 907 36.88 8.21 18.99
CA ILE A 907 37.03 9.22 17.93
C ILE A 907 36.27 8.82 16.68
N ASN A 908 35.44 9.73 16.16
CA ASN A 908 34.66 9.53 14.95
C ASN A 908 34.99 10.59 13.89
N VAL A 909 35.14 10.15 12.64
CA VAL A 909 35.23 11.04 11.48
C VAL A 909 33.82 11.28 10.96
N GLY A 910 33.35 12.52 10.99
CA GLY A 910 32.00 12.88 10.55
C GLY A 910 32.02 13.67 9.24
N GLN A 911 30.98 13.50 8.41
CA GLN A 911 30.69 14.34 7.24
C GLN A 911 31.91 14.59 6.33
N LEU A 912 32.69 13.55 6.03
CA LEU A 912 33.73 13.61 5.03
C LEU A 912 33.05 13.71 3.65
N LYS A 913 32.93 14.94 3.16
CA LYS A 913 32.16 15.28 1.97
C LYS A 913 33.07 15.78 0.87
N GLY A 914 32.87 15.29 -0.34
CA GLY A 914 33.63 15.73 -1.49
C GLY A 914 33.07 15.24 -2.82
N TYR A 915 33.85 15.47 -3.86
CA TYR A 915 33.64 14.96 -5.21
C TYR A 915 34.99 14.49 -5.74
N HIS A 916 35.02 13.39 -6.47
CA HIS A 916 36.20 13.01 -7.26
C HIS A 916 35.78 12.33 -8.55
N GLU A 917 36.51 12.60 -9.62
CA GLU A 917 36.26 12.00 -10.94
C GLU A 917 36.58 10.49 -10.95
N PHE A 918 37.55 10.04 -10.16
CA PHE A 918 37.81 8.62 -9.90
C PHE A 918 38.17 8.38 -8.43
N PHE A 919 37.22 7.87 -7.63
CA PHE A 919 37.40 7.77 -6.18
C PHE A 919 38.52 6.83 -5.73
N LYS A 920 38.84 5.78 -6.50
CA LYS A 920 39.96 4.87 -6.18
C LYS A 920 41.31 5.56 -6.11
N ASP A 921 41.46 6.70 -6.79
CA ASP A 921 42.73 7.40 -6.89
C ASP A 921 43.06 8.14 -5.57
N LEU A 922 42.06 8.30 -4.69
CA LEU A 922 42.21 8.92 -3.38
C LEU A 922 42.79 7.96 -2.34
N GLU A 923 43.75 8.49 -1.58
CA GLU A 923 44.29 7.90 -0.36
C GLU A 923 44.19 8.94 0.76
N VAL A 924 43.46 8.60 1.82
CA VAL A 924 43.08 9.57 2.87
C VAL A 924 43.55 9.10 4.23
N HIS A 925 44.31 9.95 4.92
CA HIS A 925 44.86 9.70 6.25
C HIS A 925 44.39 10.75 7.26
N LEU A 926 44.21 10.33 8.50
CA LEU A 926 44.04 11.21 9.65
C LEU A 926 45.33 11.25 10.46
N VAL A 927 45.81 12.45 10.78
CA VAL A 927 47.05 12.68 11.53
C VAL A 927 46.77 13.48 12.80
N SER A 928 47.14 12.92 13.94
CA SER A 928 47.03 13.53 15.27
C SER A 928 48.10 14.62 15.51
N PRO A 929 47.90 15.53 16.48
CA PRO A 929 48.88 16.53 16.90
C PRO A 929 50.21 15.92 17.37
N GLN A 930 50.17 14.68 17.87
CA GLN A 930 51.33 13.94 18.37
C GLN A 930 52.04 13.14 17.25
N GLY A 931 51.55 13.19 16.01
CA GLY A 931 52.18 12.56 14.85
C GLY A 931 51.78 11.09 14.60
N VAL A 932 50.80 10.56 15.33
CA VAL A 932 50.16 9.27 14.99
C VAL A 932 49.30 9.47 13.74
N GLU A 933 49.43 8.58 12.76
CA GLU A 933 48.76 8.63 11.45
C GLU A 933 48.01 7.31 11.21
N VAL A 934 46.75 7.40 10.78
CA VAL A 934 45.89 6.25 10.44
C VAL A 934 45.32 6.44 9.04
N LEU A 935 45.45 5.39 8.21
CA LEU A 935 44.83 5.33 6.89
C LEU A 935 43.32 5.10 7.06
N LEU A 936 42.52 6.07 6.65
CA LEU A 936 41.07 5.99 6.68
C LEU A 936 40.54 5.13 5.53
N PHE A 937 41.04 5.35 4.31
CA PHE A 937 40.80 4.51 3.13
C PHE A 937 41.78 4.82 2.00
N GLY A 938 42.02 3.85 1.12
CA GLY A 938 42.73 4.01 -0.14
C GLY A 938 42.37 2.92 -1.16
N GLU A 939 42.48 3.22 -2.46
CA GLU A 939 42.22 2.28 -3.55
C GLU A 939 40.80 1.65 -3.55
N LYS A 940 39.80 2.40 -3.04
CA LYS A 940 38.41 1.93 -2.93
C LYS A 940 37.54 2.34 -4.13
N CYS A 941 36.56 1.49 -4.45
CA CYS A 941 35.43 1.80 -5.34
C CYS A 941 35.74 2.09 -6.81
N GLY A 942 36.84 1.53 -7.33
CA GLY A 942 37.11 1.46 -8.77
C GLY A 942 37.00 2.81 -9.49
N ASN A 943 36.38 2.83 -10.67
CA ASN A 943 36.27 4.05 -11.49
C ASN A 943 35.05 4.91 -11.11
N TYR A 944 34.59 4.86 -9.86
CA TYR A 944 33.45 5.66 -9.43
C TYR A 944 33.76 7.16 -9.58
N ASN A 945 32.87 7.85 -10.30
CA ASN A 945 32.88 9.28 -10.52
C ASN A 945 31.65 9.88 -9.85
N GLY A 946 31.84 10.68 -8.80
CA GLY A 946 30.69 11.24 -8.11
C GLY A 946 30.99 11.93 -6.79
N PHE A 947 29.92 12.45 -6.20
CA PHE A 947 29.93 13.03 -4.86
C PHE A 947 29.91 11.92 -3.82
N TYR A 948 30.59 12.17 -2.70
CA TYR A 948 30.55 11.30 -1.53
C TYR A 948 30.33 12.15 -0.28
N ASN A 949 29.71 11.54 0.72
CA ASN A 949 29.41 12.11 2.02
C ASN A 949 29.18 10.94 2.98
N PHE A 950 30.15 10.66 3.84
CA PHE A 950 30.08 9.60 4.83
C PHE A 950 30.89 9.95 6.08
N GLY A 951 30.65 9.23 7.16
CA GLY A 951 31.50 9.21 8.34
C GLY A 951 32.28 7.90 8.48
N LEU A 952 33.28 7.88 9.35
CA LEU A 952 34.04 6.69 9.70
C LEU A 952 34.13 6.54 11.23
N SER A 953 33.89 5.33 11.71
CA SER A 953 33.98 4.94 13.13
C SER A 953 34.32 3.46 13.23
N ASP A 954 35.13 3.08 14.23
CA ASP A 954 35.45 1.68 14.51
C ASP A 954 34.19 0.89 14.91
N ASP A 955 33.22 1.56 15.55
CA ASP A 955 31.96 0.97 16.06
C ASP A 955 30.84 0.89 15.02
N ALA A 956 31.10 1.31 13.77
CA ALA A 956 30.07 1.31 12.74
C ALA A 956 29.58 -0.12 12.42
N PRO A 957 28.25 -0.35 12.31
CA PRO A 957 27.71 -1.69 12.08
C PRO A 957 28.13 -2.25 10.71
N SER A 958 28.33 -1.37 9.73
CA SER A 958 28.59 -1.70 8.33
C SER A 958 30.02 -1.38 7.90
N ALA A 959 30.58 -2.25 7.06
CA ALA A 959 31.86 -1.98 6.38
C ALA A 959 31.70 -0.88 5.31
N PHE A 960 32.81 -0.24 4.93
CA PHE A 960 32.85 0.76 3.87
C PHE A 960 32.25 0.24 2.53
N PRO A 961 31.19 0.86 1.98
CA PRO A 961 30.53 0.40 0.76
C PRO A 961 31.20 0.92 -0.51
N CYS A 962 30.95 0.24 -1.64
CA CYS A 962 31.27 0.73 -2.97
C CYS A 962 30.05 0.65 -3.90
N PRO A 963 29.65 1.73 -4.58
CA PRO A 963 30.26 3.07 -4.62
C PRO A 963 30.32 3.77 -3.24
N PRO A 964 31.24 4.73 -3.02
CA PRO A 964 31.35 5.41 -1.74
C PRO A 964 30.03 6.09 -1.41
N ALA A 965 29.60 5.98 -0.15
CA ALA A 965 28.29 6.47 0.23
C ALA A 965 28.20 8.01 0.13
N ASN A 966 27.01 8.50 -0.21
CA ASN A 966 26.70 9.93 -0.26
C ASN A 966 25.44 10.26 0.56
N ASN A 967 25.32 9.63 1.73
CA ASN A 967 24.15 9.65 2.61
C ASN A 967 24.45 10.19 4.02
N GLY A 968 25.72 10.46 4.34
CA GLY A 968 26.16 10.92 5.66
C GLY A 968 26.24 9.81 6.72
N GLN A 969 25.98 8.55 6.36
CA GLN A 969 26.07 7.40 7.25
C GLN A 969 27.53 7.11 7.64
N ILE A 970 27.72 6.39 8.75
CA ILE A 970 29.03 6.06 9.31
C ILE A 970 29.41 4.62 8.95
N TYR A 971 30.66 4.39 8.55
CA TYR A 971 31.18 3.08 8.14
C TYR A 971 32.50 2.76 8.83
N ARG A 972 32.89 1.48 8.86
CA ARG A 972 34.21 1.12 9.40
C ARG A 972 35.33 1.63 8.48
N PRO A 973 36.35 2.33 9.03
CA PRO A 973 37.54 2.72 8.27
C PRO A 973 38.31 1.48 7.80
N GLN A 974 39.24 1.69 6.88
CA GLN A 974 40.12 0.61 6.41
C GLN A 974 41.07 0.12 7.52
N ASN A 975 41.55 1.03 8.36
CA ASN A 975 42.31 0.72 9.57
C ASN A 975 41.62 1.36 10.78
N ASP A 976 41.63 0.66 11.91
CA ASP A 976 41.03 1.11 13.16
C ASP A 976 41.61 2.45 13.63
N LEU A 977 40.76 3.30 14.20
CA LEU A 977 41.07 4.58 14.83
C LEU A 977 41.56 4.42 16.28
N SER A 978 41.47 3.21 16.85
CA SER A 978 42.00 2.86 18.17
C SER A 978 43.46 3.27 18.47
N PRO A 979 44.39 3.46 17.49
CA PRO A 979 45.70 4.05 17.77
C PRO A 979 45.66 5.47 18.35
N PHE A 980 44.53 6.17 18.26
CA PHE A 980 44.32 7.48 18.87
C PHE A 980 43.83 7.40 20.32
N TYR A 981 43.37 6.24 20.79
CA TYR A 981 42.83 6.09 22.15
C TYR A 981 43.93 6.27 23.20
N GLY A 982 43.61 6.98 24.27
CA GLY A 982 44.57 7.35 25.33
C GLY A 982 45.46 8.55 25.01
N LEU A 983 45.40 9.11 23.80
CA LEU A 983 46.09 10.36 23.45
C LEU A 983 45.30 11.59 23.94
N ASP A 984 45.98 12.72 24.10
CA ASP A 984 45.35 14.02 24.32
C ASP A 984 44.89 14.59 22.98
N ASN A 985 43.61 14.93 22.82
CA ASN A 985 43.10 15.50 21.58
C ASN A 985 43.50 16.97 21.34
N THR A 986 44.13 17.65 22.30
CA THR A 986 44.56 19.05 22.18
C THR A 986 45.58 19.26 21.06
N GLY A 987 45.35 20.25 20.20
CA GLY A 987 46.27 20.63 19.12
C GLY A 987 45.65 20.52 17.73
N THR A 988 46.50 20.50 16.71
CA THR A 988 46.08 20.53 15.30
C THR A 988 46.00 19.12 14.69
N TRP A 989 44.79 18.68 14.40
CA TRP A 989 44.50 17.47 13.63
C TRP A 989 44.49 17.77 12.14
N THR A 990 45.07 16.88 11.34
CA THR A 990 45.21 17.06 9.89
C THR A 990 44.59 15.88 9.14
N LEU A 991 43.63 16.15 8.26
CA LEU A 991 43.19 15.19 7.26
C LEU A 991 44.02 15.42 6.00
N ARG A 992 44.76 14.40 5.59
CA ARG A 992 45.63 14.41 4.41
C ARG A 992 44.98 13.57 3.32
N VAL A 993 44.66 14.21 2.20
CA VAL A 993 44.07 13.60 1.01
C VAL A 993 45.08 13.64 -0.11
N LYS A 994 45.46 12.48 -0.64
CA LYS A 994 46.38 12.36 -1.76
C LYS A 994 45.66 11.73 -2.94
N ASP A 995 45.78 12.36 -4.10
CA ASP A 995 45.43 11.75 -5.37
C ASP A 995 46.69 11.11 -5.97
N ASN A 996 46.66 9.78 -6.10
CA ASN A 996 47.79 8.97 -6.52
C ASN A 996 47.92 8.84 -8.05
N VAL A 997 46.94 9.30 -8.83
CA VAL A 997 46.91 9.10 -10.30
C VAL A 997 46.79 10.43 -11.04
N LEU A 998 47.42 10.53 -12.20
CA LEU A 998 47.39 11.73 -13.04
C LEU A 998 46.08 11.79 -13.84
N GLY A 999 45.42 12.96 -13.85
CA GLY A 999 44.41 13.30 -14.85
C GLY A 999 42.96 13.36 -14.37
N ALA A 1000 42.69 13.15 -13.08
CA ALA A 1000 41.36 13.28 -12.48
C ALA A 1000 41.35 14.35 -11.38
N GLY A 1001 40.27 15.12 -11.33
CA GLY A 1001 40.12 16.20 -10.35
C GLY A 1001 38.99 15.94 -9.36
N GLY A 1002 38.93 16.78 -8.32
CA GLY A 1002 37.88 16.68 -7.33
C GLY A 1002 37.86 17.83 -6.33
N THR A 1003 37.07 17.69 -5.26
CA THR A 1003 37.00 18.67 -4.17
C THR A 1003 36.80 17.97 -2.84
N ILE A 1004 37.34 18.55 -1.77
CA ILE A 1004 36.92 18.28 -0.39
C ILE A 1004 36.06 19.46 0.05
N GLN A 1005 34.85 19.17 0.48
CA GLN A 1005 33.84 20.17 0.81
C GLN A 1005 33.61 20.29 2.32
N ASN A 1006 33.66 19.17 3.05
CA ASN A 1006 33.44 19.16 4.49
C ASN A 1006 34.22 18.01 5.16
N PHE A 1007 34.54 18.22 6.44
CA PHE A 1007 35.23 17.25 7.29
C PHE A 1007 35.01 17.64 8.77
N LYS A 1008 34.61 16.66 9.58
CA LYS A 1008 34.42 16.80 11.03
C LYS A 1008 35.18 15.71 11.79
N LEU A 1009 35.60 16.05 12.99
CA LEU A 1009 36.09 15.10 13.99
C LEU A 1009 35.28 15.24 15.26
N GLU A 1010 34.87 14.13 15.83
CA GLU A 1010 34.27 14.06 17.15
C GLU A 1010 35.19 13.27 18.06
N PHE A 1011 35.46 13.83 19.24
CA PHE A 1011 36.24 13.16 20.28
C PHE A 1011 35.34 12.95 21.49
N CYS A 1012 35.36 11.75 22.04
CA CYS A 1012 34.69 11.42 23.28
C CYS A 1012 35.72 11.15 24.39
N ALA A 1013 35.33 11.51 25.61
CA ALA A 1013 36.03 11.15 26.83
C ALA A 1013 35.06 10.43 27.78
N THR A 1014 35.56 9.47 28.54
CA THR A 1014 34.75 8.71 29.51
C THR A 1014 34.15 9.65 30.56
N ALA A 1015 32.83 9.65 30.71
CA ALA A 1015 32.17 10.43 31.74
C ALA A 1015 32.32 9.73 33.10
N SER A 1016 32.69 10.46 34.16
CA SER A 1016 32.63 9.92 35.53
C SER A 1016 31.18 10.02 36.03
N VAL A 1017 30.37 9.01 35.75
CA VAL A 1017 28.98 8.91 36.22
C VAL A 1017 28.96 8.48 37.70
N SER A 1018 28.15 9.15 38.50
CA SER A 1018 27.81 8.75 39.87
C SER A 1018 26.34 8.33 39.84
N PRO A 1019 26.03 7.01 39.83
CA PRO A 1019 24.66 6.55 39.67
C PRO A 1019 23.84 6.66 40.96
N PRO A 1020 22.51 6.85 40.85
CA PRO A 1020 21.62 6.91 41.99
C PRO A 1020 21.52 5.58 42.74
N TYR A 1021 21.26 5.63 44.05
CA TYR A 1021 21.10 4.45 44.91
C TYR A 1021 19.84 4.53 45.78
N LEU A 1022 19.28 3.37 46.16
CA LEU A 1022 18.15 3.31 47.09
C LEU A 1022 18.63 3.39 48.54
N VAL A 1023 18.03 4.32 49.29
CA VAL A 1023 18.15 4.40 50.75
C VAL A 1023 17.05 3.57 51.41
N ASN A 1024 15.80 3.72 50.95
CA ASN A 1024 14.64 2.97 51.46
C ASN A 1024 13.91 2.26 50.31
N ASN A 1025 13.53 0.99 50.54
CA ASN A 1025 12.59 0.23 49.72
C ASN A 1025 11.83 -0.76 50.62
N ASN A 1026 11.09 -0.21 51.59
CA ASN A 1026 10.34 -0.96 52.59
C ASN A 1026 8.96 -1.34 52.05
N PRO A 1027 8.46 -2.56 52.33
CA PRO A 1027 7.16 -3.00 51.83
C PRO A 1027 6.02 -2.17 52.42
N LEU A 1028 5.02 -1.86 51.59
CA LEU A 1028 3.79 -1.20 52.04
C LEU A 1028 2.81 -2.27 52.56
N SER A 1029 2.55 -2.28 53.87
CA SER A 1029 1.46 -3.08 54.44
C SER A 1029 0.16 -2.29 54.46
N ILE A 1030 -0.90 -2.85 53.88
CA ILE A 1030 -2.18 -2.16 53.69
C ILE A 1030 -3.36 -3.12 53.93
N PRO A 1031 -4.45 -2.71 54.60
CA PRO A 1031 -5.66 -3.53 54.64
C PRO A 1031 -6.26 -3.74 53.24
N THR A 1032 -6.66 -4.97 52.91
CA THR A 1032 -7.27 -5.33 51.62
C THR A 1032 -8.52 -4.48 51.32
N GLY A 1033 -8.62 -3.96 50.10
CA GLY A 1033 -9.68 -3.05 49.62
C GLY A 1033 -9.52 -1.59 50.05
N THR A 1034 -8.34 -1.17 50.55
CA THR A 1034 -8.07 0.21 50.96
C THR A 1034 -6.98 0.87 50.11
N ASN A 1035 -6.55 2.08 50.47
CA ASN A 1035 -5.49 2.82 49.76
C ASN A 1035 -4.51 3.47 50.74
N ALA A 1036 -3.27 3.69 50.31
CA ALA A 1036 -2.20 4.28 51.13
C ALA A 1036 -1.18 5.07 50.29
N LEU A 1037 -0.58 6.11 50.89
CA LEU A 1037 0.49 6.89 50.27
C LEU A 1037 1.81 6.13 50.27
N ILE A 1038 2.58 6.27 49.19
CA ILE A 1038 3.98 5.84 49.13
C ILE A 1038 4.83 7.07 49.49
N THR A 1039 5.46 7.03 50.65
CA THR A 1039 6.26 8.15 51.21
C THR A 1039 7.75 7.80 51.21
N GLN A 1040 8.61 8.79 51.50
CA GLN A 1040 10.07 8.61 51.61
C GLN A 1040 10.51 7.55 52.64
N ASP A 1041 9.70 7.29 53.68
CA ASP A 1041 9.99 6.24 54.66
C ASP A 1041 9.84 4.83 54.05
N LEU A 1042 9.07 4.72 52.96
CA LEU A 1042 8.85 3.50 52.21
C LEU A 1042 9.79 3.42 50.99
N LEU A 1043 9.89 4.48 50.20
CA LEU A 1043 10.68 4.51 48.98
C LEU A 1043 11.49 5.81 48.87
N LEU A 1044 12.82 5.71 48.93
CA LEU A 1044 13.74 6.85 48.84
C LEU A 1044 14.96 6.48 48.00
N ALA A 1045 15.19 7.22 46.93
CA ALA A 1045 16.42 7.22 46.16
C ALA A 1045 17.22 8.50 46.43
N GLU A 1046 18.54 8.37 46.55
CA GLU A 1046 19.49 9.47 46.70
C GLU A 1046 20.58 9.39 45.64
N ASP A 1047 21.26 10.50 45.41
CA ASP A 1047 22.41 10.60 44.54
C ASP A 1047 23.38 11.68 45.05
N ALA A 1048 24.68 11.53 44.75
CA ALA A 1048 25.74 12.39 45.27
C ALA A 1048 25.80 13.78 44.59
N ASN A 1049 25.30 13.91 43.35
CA ASN A 1049 25.35 15.12 42.53
C ASN A 1049 23.97 15.61 42.07
N ASN A 1050 22.90 14.83 42.25
CA ASN A 1050 21.55 15.18 41.79
C ASN A 1050 20.60 15.48 42.95
N THR A 1051 19.71 16.46 42.75
CA THR A 1051 18.63 16.78 43.70
C THR A 1051 17.43 15.82 43.54
N HIS A 1052 16.55 15.74 44.54
CA HIS A 1052 15.34 14.90 44.48
C HIS A 1052 14.42 15.23 43.28
N ALA A 1053 14.46 16.45 42.76
CA ALA A 1053 13.70 16.82 41.56
C ALA A 1053 14.29 16.27 40.26
N GLN A 1054 15.58 15.90 40.26
CA GLN A 1054 16.32 15.36 39.12
C GLN A 1054 16.34 13.83 39.09
N LEU A 1055 15.99 13.17 40.19
CA LEU A 1055 15.86 11.71 40.26
C LEU A 1055 14.49 11.27 39.74
N VAL A 1056 14.47 10.60 38.60
CA VAL A 1056 13.26 10.20 37.89
C VAL A 1056 13.05 8.70 37.99
N PHE A 1057 11.93 8.30 38.59
CA PHE A 1057 11.43 6.92 38.60
C PHE A 1057 10.67 6.66 37.30
N THR A 1058 10.98 5.54 36.61
CA THR A 1058 10.22 5.05 35.46
C THR A 1058 9.62 3.69 35.79
N LEU A 1059 8.30 3.53 35.62
CA LEU A 1059 7.61 2.27 35.91
C LEU A 1059 7.85 1.22 34.82
N LEU A 1060 8.36 0.04 35.21
CA LEU A 1060 8.52 -1.12 34.35
C LEU A 1060 7.25 -1.98 34.31
N THR A 1061 6.67 -2.20 35.48
CA THR A 1061 5.39 -2.90 35.65
C THR A 1061 4.52 -2.10 36.61
N VAL A 1062 3.24 -2.44 36.67
CA VAL A 1062 2.29 -1.88 37.64
C VAL A 1062 1.71 -3.03 38.49
N PRO A 1063 1.09 -2.73 39.65
CA PRO A 1063 0.45 -3.76 40.47
C PRO A 1063 -0.67 -4.51 39.72
N GLU A 1064 -0.83 -5.81 40.00
CA GLU A 1064 -1.82 -6.68 39.34
C GLU A 1064 -3.17 -6.66 40.07
N ASN A 1065 -3.18 -6.47 41.39
CA ASN A 1065 -4.36 -6.46 42.26
C ASN A 1065 -4.68 -5.06 42.80
N GLY A 1066 -4.17 -4.02 42.12
CA GLY A 1066 -4.45 -2.63 42.45
C GLY A 1066 -4.00 -1.68 41.34
N PHE A 1067 -3.91 -0.39 41.66
CA PHE A 1067 -3.32 0.60 40.77
C PHE A 1067 -2.59 1.71 41.54
N LEU A 1068 -1.65 2.35 40.85
CA LEU A 1068 -0.96 3.54 41.34
C LEU A 1068 -1.64 4.79 40.76
N ASP A 1069 -1.82 5.82 41.57
CA ASP A 1069 -2.32 7.14 41.14
C ASP A 1069 -1.32 8.20 41.58
N ARG A 1070 -1.08 9.18 40.70
CA ARG A 1070 -0.36 10.39 41.03
C ARG A 1070 -1.33 11.57 41.07
N ILE A 1071 -1.37 12.27 42.20
CA ILE A 1071 -2.24 13.43 42.40
C ILE A 1071 -2.00 14.46 41.28
N GLY A 1072 -3.06 14.80 40.53
CA GLY A 1072 -3.01 15.75 39.42
C GLY A 1072 -2.62 15.18 38.05
N PHE A 1073 -2.20 13.91 37.99
CA PHE A 1073 -1.86 13.19 36.76
C PHE A 1073 -2.86 12.05 36.46
N GLY A 1074 -3.30 11.31 37.48
CA GLY A 1074 -4.19 10.16 37.36
C GLY A 1074 -3.47 8.82 37.54
N THR A 1075 -4.10 7.73 37.06
CA THR A 1075 -3.56 6.38 37.16
C THR A 1075 -2.29 6.23 36.33
N LEU A 1076 -1.26 5.65 36.94
CA LEU A 1076 0.03 5.39 36.32
C LEU A 1076 0.04 4.03 35.62
N HIS A 1077 0.66 3.97 34.45
CA HIS A 1077 0.84 2.80 33.60
C HIS A 1077 2.34 2.50 33.42
N PRO A 1078 2.72 1.32 32.90
CA PRO A 1078 4.10 1.07 32.50
C PRO A 1078 4.61 2.17 31.57
N GLY A 1079 5.81 2.68 31.82
CA GLY A 1079 6.41 3.80 31.10
C GLY A 1079 6.16 5.18 31.71
N ASP A 1080 5.16 5.34 32.59
CA ASP A 1080 4.92 6.61 33.27
C ASP A 1080 6.03 6.92 34.28
N GLN A 1081 6.27 8.23 34.48
CA GLN A 1081 7.38 8.75 35.27
C GLN A 1081 6.92 9.67 36.41
N PHE A 1082 7.64 9.60 37.53
CA PHE A 1082 7.53 10.56 38.63
C PHE A 1082 8.90 10.79 39.27
N THR A 1083 9.09 11.87 40.03
CA THR A 1083 10.39 12.19 40.63
C THR A 1083 10.45 11.81 42.11
N GLN A 1084 11.64 11.74 42.70
CA GLN A 1084 11.77 11.62 44.17
C GLN A 1084 11.03 12.78 44.87
N ALA A 1085 11.09 14.00 44.33
CA ALA A 1085 10.33 15.14 44.85
C ALA A 1085 8.80 14.93 44.84
N SER A 1086 8.25 14.14 43.91
CA SER A 1086 6.82 13.75 43.93
C SER A 1086 6.48 12.82 45.10
N LEU A 1087 7.39 11.92 45.48
CA LEU A 1087 7.22 11.09 46.69
C LEU A 1087 7.31 11.95 47.95
N ASP A 1088 8.25 12.90 48.00
CA ASP A 1088 8.42 13.81 49.14
C ASP A 1088 7.18 14.70 49.36
N ALA A 1089 6.53 15.10 48.27
CA ALA A 1089 5.28 15.86 48.29
C ALA A 1089 4.04 15.00 48.59
N GLY A 1090 4.18 13.67 48.72
CA GLY A 1090 3.07 12.75 48.98
C GLY A 1090 2.11 12.59 47.81
N GLU A 1091 2.59 12.74 46.58
CA GLU A 1091 1.75 12.70 45.37
C GLU A 1091 1.39 11.28 44.92
N ILE A 1092 2.14 10.25 45.35
CA ILE A 1092 1.98 8.87 44.87
C ILE A 1092 1.15 8.05 45.87
N ARG A 1093 0.07 7.43 45.38
CA ARG A 1093 -0.85 6.61 46.18
C ARG A 1093 -1.11 5.27 45.51
N PHE A 1094 -1.16 4.21 46.30
CA PHE A 1094 -1.61 2.89 45.87
C PHE A 1094 -3.06 2.63 46.31
N PHE A 1095 -3.85 2.01 45.44
CA PHE A 1095 -5.22 1.56 45.69
C PHE A 1095 -5.33 0.05 45.46
N ASP A 1096 -5.80 -0.68 46.47
CA ASP A 1096 -6.02 -2.13 46.42
C ASP A 1096 -7.45 -2.46 45.95
N TYR A 1097 -7.60 -3.42 45.03
CA TYR A 1097 -8.92 -3.83 44.53
C TYR A 1097 -9.72 -4.68 45.53
N GLY A 1098 -9.08 -5.25 46.55
CA GLY A 1098 -9.73 -6.11 47.52
C GLY A 1098 -9.96 -7.56 47.07
N SER A 1099 -9.38 -7.97 45.94
CA SER A 1099 -9.61 -9.26 45.29
C SER A 1099 -8.68 -10.39 45.76
N SER A 1100 -7.57 -10.06 46.42
CA SER A 1100 -6.51 -11.00 46.77
C SER A 1100 -5.81 -10.60 48.06
N SER A 1101 -5.27 -11.59 48.78
CA SER A 1101 -4.33 -11.37 49.90
C SER A 1101 -2.88 -11.69 49.53
N GLU A 1102 -2.62 -12.02 48.27
CA GLU A 1102 -1.27 -12.31 47.77
C GLU A 1102 -0.44 -11.03 47.67
N PRO A 1103 0.90 -11.10 47.86
CA PRO A 1103 1.80 -9.96 47.67
C PRO A 1103 1.67 -9.36 46.26
N ASP A 1104 1.51 -8.04 46.20
CA ASP A 1104 1.45 -7.27 44.97
C ASP A 1104 2.69 -6.33 44.87
N GLY A 1105 2.80 -5.55 43.81
CA GLY A 1105 3.85 -4.54 43.69
C GLY A 1105 4.20 -4.16 42.27
N PHE A 1106 5.20 -3.31 42.13
CA PHE A 1106 5.63 -2.78 40.83
C PHE A 1106 7.16 -2.74 40.73
N ARG A 1107 7.67 -2.93 39.52
CA ARG A 1107 9.10 -2.76 39.18
C ARG A 1107 9.33 -1.35 38.62
N PHE A 1108 10.49 -0.76 38.90
CA PHE A 1108 10.85 0.57 38.41
C PHE A 1108 12.36 0.69 38.18
N THR A 1109 12.78 1.71 37.44
CA THR A 1109 14.18 2.18 37.35
C THR A 1109 14.28 3.60 37.88
N VAL A 1110 15.49 4.05 38.26
CA VAL A 1110 15.74 5.45 38.65
C VAL A 1110 16.89 6.01 37.81
N SER A 1111 16.68 7.16 37.17
CA SER A 1111 17.71 7.86 36.39
C SER A 1111 18.03 9.22 37.00
N ASP A 1112 19.29 9.61 36.93
CA ASP A 1112 19.80 10.93 37.31
C ASP A 1112 19.76 11.96 36.16
N GLY A 1113 19.48 11.52 34.93
CA GLY A 1113 19.50 12.34 33.71
C GLY A 1113 20.90 12.61 33.14
N GLU A 1114 21.96 12.08 33.75
CA GLU A 1114 23.38 12.24 33.37
C GLU A 1114 24.01 10.92 32.91
N GLY A 1115 23.19 9.87 32.75
CA GLY A 1115 23.60 8.54 32.28
C GLY A 1115 23.81 7.53 33.41
N GLY A 1116 23.60 7.93 34.67
CA GLY A 1116 23.54 7.04 35.82
C GLY A 1116 22.14 6.46 35.99
N PHE A 1117 22.09 5.14 36.18
CA PHE A 1117 20.85 4.41 36.39
C PHE A 1117 20.98 3.48 37.59
N LEU A 1118 19.90 3.42 38.37
CA LEU A 1118 19.62 2.30 39.23
C LEU A 1118 18.82 1.26 38.43
N GLY A 1119 19.18 -0.02 38.56
CA GLY A 1119 18.59 -1.17 37.84
C GLY A 1119 17.08 -1.38 38.05
N THR A 1120 16.61 -2.60 38.32
CA THR A 1120 15.17 -2.95 38.29
C THR A 1120 14.55 -3.37 39.64
N PRO A 1121 14.71 -2.59 40.72
CA PRO A 1121 14.10 -2.92 42.01
C PRO A 1121 12.57 -3.09 41.91
N LYS A 1122 12.04 -3.97 42.78
CA LYS A 1122 10.60 -4.16 42.99
C LYS A 1122 10.18 -3.51 44.30
N PHE A 1123 9.17 -2.65 44.26
CA PHE A 1123 8.46 -2.18 45.45
C PHE A 1123 7.36 -3.18 45.78
N VAL A 1124 7.36 -3.72 47.01
CA VAL A 1124 6.45 -4.78 47.43
C VAL A 1124 5.30 -4.21 48.24
N ILE A 1125 4.08 -4.70 47.97
CA ILE A 1125 2.85 -4.34 48.66
C ILE A 1125 2.27 -5.60 49.29
N LEU A 1126 1.91 -5.54 50.56
CA LEU A 1126 1.43 -6.68 51.34
C LEU A 1126 0.01 -6.39 51.86
N PRO A 1127 -1.04 -6.80 51.12
CA PRO A 1127 -2.40 -6.75 51.60
C PRO A 1127 -2.58 -7.54 52.91
N GLN A 1128 -3.23 -6.95 53.91
CA GLN A 1128 -3.42 -7.52 55.25
C GLN A 1128 -4.88 -7.93 55.44
N GLY A 1129 -5.12 -9.24 55.48
CA GLY A 1129 -6.40 -9.87 55.79
C GLY A 1129 -7.28 -10.16 54.58
N VAL A 1130 -8.18 -11.14 54.70
CA VAL A 1130 -9.24 -11.39 53.70
C VAL A 1130 -10.47 -10.62 54.17
N GLY A 1131 -10.69 -9.43 53.62
CA GLY A 1131 -11.90 -8.67 53.90
C GLY A 1131 -13.08 -9.32 53.20
N THR A 1132 -14.05 -9.87 53.94
CA THR A 1132 -15.36 -10.28 53.39
C THR A 1132 -16.27 -9.09 53.08
N HIS A 1133 -15.70 -7.91 52.87
CA HIS A 1133 -16.47 -6.72 52.57
C HIS A 1133 -16.87 -6.76 51.10
N SER A 1134 -18.19 -6.79 50.88
CA SER A 1134 -18.72 -6.54 49.56
C SER A 1134 -18.29 -5.14 49.11
N PRO A 1135 -18.05 -4.88 47.80
CA PRO A 1135 -17.65 -3.58 47.25
C PRO A 1135 -18.62 -2.39 47.49
N GLY A 1136 -19.47 -2.43 48.51
CA GLY A 1136 -20.44 -1.39 48.90
C GLY A 1136 -20.49 -1.05 50.40
N ASP A 1137 -19.69 -1.68 51.27
CA ASP A 1137 -19.80 -1.47 52.73
C ASP A 1137 -19.24 -0.12 53.22
N ASN A 1138 -18.40 0.55 52.42
CA ASN A 1138 -17.84 1.89 52.68
C ASN A 1138 -18.31 2.93 51.64
N ALA A 1139 -19.57 2.86 51.21
CA ALA A 1139 -20.09 3.83 50.25
C ALA A 1139 -20.25 5.22 50.90
N LEU A 1140 -19.54 6.22 50.37
CA LEU A 1140 -19.80 7.61 50.73
C LEU A 1140 -21.21 7.98 50.28
N ASP A 1141 -22.12 8.26 51.23
CA ASP A 1141 -23.43 8.78 50.89
C ASP A 1141 -23.33 10.27 50.53
N PHE A 1142 -23.95 10.65 49.42
CA PHE A 1142 -24.05 12.03 48.98
C PHE A 1142 -25.27 12.21 48.07
N SER A 1143 -25.74 13.45 47.98
CA SER A 1143 -26.89 13.82 47.15
C SER A 1143 -26.50 14.76 46.04
N LEU A 1144 -27.20 14.63 44.91
CA LEU A 1144 -27.10 15.50 43.75
C LEU A 1144 -28.38 16.31 43.64
N PHE A 1145 -28.29 17.64 43.69
CA PHE A 1145 -29.47 18.50 43.62
C PHE A 1145 -29.22 19.81 42.84
N PRO A 1146 -30.11 20.21 41.90
CA PRO A 1146 -31.23 19.43 41.37
C PRO A 1146 -30.74 18.25 40.52
N ASN A 1147 -31.49 17.15 40.49
CA ASN A 1147 -31.26 16.03 39.58
C ASN A 1147 -32.62 15.49 39.13
N PRO A 1148 -33.05 15.70 37.86
CA PRO A 1148 -32.25 16.18 36.74
C PRO A 1148 -31.82 17.65 36.82
N ALA A 1149 -30.62 17.97 36.32
CA ALA A 1149 -30.02 19.32 36.26
C ALA A 1149 -30.03 19.90 34.83
N SER A 1150 -29.87 21.22 34.72
CA SER A 1150 -29.75 21.94 33.44
C SER A 1150 -28.38 22.63 33.33
N ASP A 1151 -28.11 23.59 34.21
CA ASP A 1151 -26.89 24.42 34.10
C ASP A 1151 -25.88 24.16 35.23
N ALA A 1152 -26.31 23.56 36.34
CA ALA A 1152 -25.46 23.21 37.45
C ALA A 1152 -26.10 22.14 38.34
N VAL A 1153 -25.26 21.37 39.04
CA VAL A 1153 -25.67 20.42 40.08
C VAL A 1153 -24.84 20.62 41.33
N TRP A 1154 -25.47 20.61 42.49
CA TRP A 1154 -24.77 20.57 43.78
C TRP A 1154 -24.47 19.14 44.16
N VAL A 1155 -23.23 18.88 44.56
CA VAL A 1155 -22.82 17.66 45.24
C VAL A 1155 -22.78 17.97 46.73
N VAL A 1156 -23.65 17.33 47.49
CA VAL A 1156 -23.79 17.52 48.94
C VAL A 1156 -23.48 16.19 49.62
N PRO A 1157 -22.33 16.04 50.28
CA PRO A 1157 -21.99 14.83 51.02
C PRO A 1157 -22.95 14.66 52.21
N GLY A 1158 -23.32 13.41 52.52
CA GLY A 1158 -24.23 13.08 53.62
C GLY A 1158 -23.66 13.37 55.01
N GLN A 1159 -22.34 13.56 55.10
CA GLN A 1159 -21.61 13.98 56.28
C GLN A 1159 -20.52 14.99 55.88
N VAL A 1160 -20.06 15.83 56.80
CA VAL A 1160 -18.96 16.76 56.54
C VAL A 1160 -17.71 15.96 56.24
N VAL A 1161 -17.09 16.26 55.10
CA VAL A 1161 -15.89 15.57 54.64
C VAL A 1161 -14.70 16.13 55.42
N ASP A 1162 -13.96 15.28 56.13
CA ASP A 1162 -12.83 15.65 57.00
C ASP A 1162 -11.46 15.63 56.30
N ALA A 1163 -11.42 15.22 55.03
CA ALA A 1163 -10.24 15.26 54.17
C ALA A 1163 -10.61 15.71 52.75
N ASN A 1164 -9.63 16.13 51.95
CA ASN A 1164 -9.89 16.45 50.54
C ASN A 1164 -10.42 15.21 49.81
N THR A 1165 -11.57 15.33 49.18
CA THR A 1165 -12.29 14.24 48.53
C THR A 1165 -12.40 14.50 47.04
N ARG A 1166 -12.09 13.50 46.22
CA ARG A 1166 -12.12 13.63 44.77
C ARG A 1166 -13.53 13.40 44.24
N ILE A 1167 -13.96 14.25 43.32
CA ILE A 1167 -15.19 14.07 42.53
C ILE A 1167 -14.77 13.79 41.10
N SER A 1168 -15.21 12.68 40.53
CA SER A 1168 -14.95 12.30 39.14
C SER A 1168 -16.28 12.13 38.42
N VAL A 1169 -16.43 12.72 37.24
CA VAL A 1169 -17.67 12.63 36.44
C VAL A 1169 -17.40 11.84 35.17
N PHE A 1170 -18.19 10.82 34.90
CA PHE A 1170 -18.08 9.98 33.70
C PHE A 1170 -19.35 10.09 32.85
N ASN A 1171 -19.19 10.04 31.52
CA ASN A 1171 -20.33 9.87 30.61
C ASN A 1171 -20.79 8.40 30.54
N ALA A 1172 -21.85 8.13 29.78
CA ALA A 1172 -22.42 6.78 29.65
C ALA A 1172 -21.50 5.74 28.99
N SER A 1173 -20.45 6.16 28.27
CA SER A 1173 -19.43 5.27 27.68
C SER A 1173 -18.21 5.07 28.59
N GLY A 1174 -18.26 5.57 29.84
CA GLY A 1174 -17.17 5.42 30.82
C GLY A 1174 -16.03 6.43 30.68
N GLN A 1175 -16.17 7.42 29.81
CA GLN A 1175 -15.17 8.46 29.58
C GLN A 1175 -15.22 9.51 30.70
N LEU A 1176 -14.06 9.84 31.29
CA LEU A 1176 -13.93 10.88 32.32
C LEU A 1176 -14.13 12.28 31.70
N ILE A 1177 -15.04 13.05 32.26
CA ILE A 1177 -15.45 14.38 31.81
C ILE A 1177 -14.79 15.48 32.64
N GLU A 1178 -14.78 15.32 33.96
CA GLU A 1178 -14.16 16.30 34.86
C GLU A 1178 -13.74 15.61 36.17
N THR A 1179 -12.65 16.10 36.76
CA THR A 1179 -12.24 15.79 38.14
C THR A 1179 -12.19 17.09 38.95
N VAL A 1180 -12.83 17.13 40.11
CA VAL A 1180 -12.84 18.27 41.03
C VAL A 1180 -12.49 17.82 42.44
N VAL A 1181 -11.79 18.64 43.21
CA VAL A 1181 -11.50 18.37 44.62
C VAL A 1181 -12.53 19.06 45.52
N PHE A 1182 -13.22 18.26 46.33
CA PHE A 1182 -14.05 18.71 47.43
C PHE A 1182 -13.17 18.91 48.66
N ALA A 1183 -12.89 20.16 49.02
CA ALA A 1183 -11.98 20.48 50.12
C ALA A 1183 -12.50 20.00 51.48
N ALA A 1184 -11.57 19.59 52.35
CA ALA A 1184 -11.88 19.21 53.73
C ALA A 1184 -12.65 20.34 54.46
N GLY A 1185 -13.75 20.00 55.11
CA GLY A 1185 -14.62 20.92 55.86
C GLY A 1185 -15.69 21.66 55.05
N ALA A 1186 -15.76 21.48 53.72
CA ALA A 1186 -16.83 22.05 52.91
C ALA A 1186 -18.18 21.30 53.11
N ASP A 1187 -19.31 22.00 53.01
CA ASP A 1187 -20.66 21.43 53.18
C ASP A 1187 -21.32 21.04 51.86
N ARG A 1188 -20.88 21.64 50.73
CA ARG A 1188 -21.34 21.34 49.37
C ARG A 1188 -20.37 21.91 48.33
N ILE A 1189 -20.41 21.38 47.11
CA ILE A 1189 -19.72 21.96 45.95
C ILE A 1189 -20.66 22.00 44.74
N GLN A 1190 -20.49 23.00 43.87
CA GLN A 1190 -21.28 23.12 42.65
C GLN A 1190 -20.47 22.67 41.44
N LEU A 1191 -20.99 21.70 40.69
CA LEU A 1191 -20.49 21.35 39.36
C LEU A 1191 -21.26 22.20 38.33
N ARG A 1192 -20.54 22.95 37.50
CA ARG A 1192 -21.13 23.72 36.40
C ARG A 1192 -21.18 22.83 35.16
N THR A 1193 -22.36 22.65 34.58
CA THR A 1193 -22.57 21.78 33.43
C THR A 1193 -22.76 22.47 32.06
N PRO A 1194 -22.57 23.80 31.87
CA PRO A 1194 -22.69 24.39 30.53
C PRO A 1194 -21.53 23.92 29.65
N GLY A 1195 -21.85 23.09 28.64
CA GLY A 1195 -20.89 22.47 27.74
C GLY A 1195 -20.93 20.94 27.72
N TRP A 1196 -21.59 20.31 28.69
CA TRP A 1196 -21.81 18.86 28.69
C TRP A 1196 -23.00 18.51 27.80
N ALA A 1197 -22.92 17.37 27.10
CA ALA A 1197 -24.02 16.87 26.31
C ALA A 1197 -25.23 16.48 27.19
N ARG A 1198 -26.44 16.54 26.63
CA ARG A 1198 -27.63 16.03 27.34
C ARG A 1198 -27.54 14.52 27.45
N GLY A 1199 -27.80 13.96 28.63
CA GLY A 1199 -27.70 12.52 28.83
C GLY A 1199 -27.43 12.08 30.25
N LEU A 1200 -27.00 10.83 30.35
CA LEU A 1200 -26.68 10.13 31.59
C LEU A 1200 -25.20 10.30 31.94
N TYR A 1201 -24.94 10.70 33.19
CA TYR A 1201 -23.60 10.79 33.76
C TYR A 1201 -23.53 10.01 35.08
N LEU A 1202 -22.33 9.54 35.41
CA LEU A 1202 -22.01 8.94 36.70
C LEU A 1202 -21.10 9.89 37.46
N VAL A 1203 -21.54 10.36 38.62
CA VAL A 1203 -20.71 11.15 39.53
C VAL A 1203 -20.17 10.21 40.60
N ARG A 1204 -18.86 10.14 40.72
CA ARG A 1204 -18.13 9.31 41.69
C ARG A 1204 -17.45 10.22 42.71
N LEU A 1205 -17.65 9.94 43.99
CA LEU A 1205 -17.05 10.65 45.12
C LEU A 1205 -16.09 9.69 45.83
N GLU A 1206 -14.83 10.07 46.01
CA GLU A 1206 -13.75 9.19 46.50
C GLU A 1206 -12.96 9.88 47.62
N SER A 1207 -12.89 9.22 48.79
CA SER A 1207 -12.13 9.68 49.95
C SER A 1207 -11.40 8.52 50.63
N GLU A 1208 -10.60 8.81 51.66
CA GLU A 1208 -9.96 7.81 52.51
C GLU A 1208 -10.96 6.88 53.24
N LYS A 1209 -12.23 7.29 53.35
CA LYS A 1209 -13.31 6.51 53.97
C LYS A 1209 -14.12 5.66 52.98
N GLY A 1210 -13.83 5.72 51.69
CA GLY A 1210 -14.46 4.91 50.64
C GLY A 1210 -15.01 5.71 49.47
N THR A 1211 -15.83 5.04 48.65
CA THR A 1211 -16.27 5.54 47.33
C THR A 1211 -17.79 5.49 47.19
N GLY A 1212 -18.41 6.59 46.77
CA GLY A 1212 -19.83 6.66 46.43
C GLY A 1212 -20.04 6.94 44.95
N VAL A 1213 -21.07 6.35 44.33
CA VAL A 1213 -21.47 6.67 42.95
C VAL A 1213 -22.95 7.04 42.89
N LYS A 1214 -23.29 8.13 42.21
CA LYS A 1214 -24.67 8.54 41.94
C LYS A 1214 -24.85 8.90 40.47
N LYS A 1215 -26.03 8.54 39.95
CA LYS A 1215 -26.49 8.88 38.60
C LYS A 1215 -26.90 10.35 38.53
N LEU A 1216 -26.37 11.09 37.57
CA LEU A 1216 -26.75 12.45 37.21
C LEU A 1216 -27.45 12.45 35.84
N ILE A 1217 -28.56 13.17 35.72
CA ILE A 1217 -29.29 13.35 34.46
C ILE A 1217 -29.24 14.83 34.07
N LEU A 1218 -28.72 15.13 32.87
CA LEU A 1218 -28.74 16.46 32.28
C LEU A 1218 -29.84 16.58 31.21
N LYS A 1219 -30.67 17.62 31.33
CA LYS A 1219 -31.86 17.88 30.48
C LYS A 1219 -31.61 18.70 29.23
#